data_AF-A0A9P4TEJ5-F1
#
_entry.id   AF-A0A9P4TEJ5-F1
#
_cell.length_a   1.000
_cell.length_b   1.000
_cell.length_c   1.000
_cell.angle_alpha   90.00
_cell.angle_beta   90.00
_cell.angle_gamma   90.00
#
_symmetry.space_group_name_H-M   'P 1'
#
loop_
_entity.id
_entity.type
_entity.pdbx_description
1 polymer ?
#
loop_
_entity_poly.entity_id
_entity_poly.type
_entity_poly.pdbx_seq_one_letter_code
_entity_poly.pdbx_strand_id
1 'polypeptide(L)'
;MSSGVALDVVDAAASEPSAVIGSPRNVVSLEKQGSSASTSERLTGPNGEQYPTDEDWSTLRRVYGKVNWMIYVIGIVEMCERFAYYGTTAVFVNFIQQDLPTEGPFPSAGAAGTDGQAGALGMGQQASTGLVQFNQFFSYVMPMVGGWLADEYWGKFKTIYVAIVLATFGHILIIIAAIPQVIANPNGALASFILGLILFGSGVGFFKCCISPLVAEQYEHSHPKAFIRTEPSGEQVIVDPGITISRVYMRYYLLINIGALTGQMSMVYAEKYVGFWLSYLLPTILFIFCPLLMVGLSKHYVKKPPQGDVLVKATKLYGLAMRGKWSLNPIRTYKNLSSPDLWDGTKPSNLTTKPSWMTFDDAWVDEVRRGIKACQVFLWLPIFWLPYGQMTTNLVSQAATMKLNGVPNDVVHNLNPFTLIIFIPIFDKFVYPQLARMGINFTPLKKIQAGFACAMLSMIVAALIQHFIYEKSPCGKYASSCDDLGPPDLTVWVQTPAYLLIAFSEIFASITGLEYAYTKAPKNMRSLVTGVFWFTHAFSSAIAQAFVPLATDPLLVWLYVTIAILTLFGWIAFWWTFRALDKENDALDKLPEGDYLSNSAALAAKTESVEKPVGDIVSLPEPSVITGSEDFGNKEFDRGQPCDSDEDTGSENAVFVLEDGASLSNVIIGSDSLEGVHCLGSCTLTNVWFRDVCEDAISVLGTGDATIIGGGAQEAIDKVVQHNGAGTVTIKDYTIVNVGKLYRSCGDCTNNEFKSPRKVIVENVRAFGLTSDLIGINSNFGDEATISGSCGQTNMVCQEYKGVNKGDGKSSKVTTKDSCKGDQGLLEALPACS
;
A
#
# COMPACT_ATOMS: atom_id res chain seq x y z
N MET A 1 53.05 -38.05 -1.64
CA MET A 1 53.57 -38.92 -2.71
C MET A 1 52.37 -39.44 -3.50
N SER A 2 52.37 -39.22 -4.83
CA SER A 2 51.65 -39.94 -5.92
C SER A 2 50.14 -40.25 -5.73
N SER A 3 49.18 -40.07 -6.62
CA SER A 3 49.05 -39.84 -8.08
C SER A 3 47.53 -39.63 -8.28
N GLY A 4 46.99 -38.64 -9.00
CA GLY A 4 47.03 -38.47 -10.45
C GLY A 4 46.04 -39.40 -11.16
N VAL A 5 44.91 -38.89 -11.67
CA VAL A 5 44.30 -39.17 -13.00
C VAL A 5 43.26 -38.08 -13.31
N ALA A 6 43.39 -37.51 -14.51
CA ALA A 6 42.54 -36.49 -15.13
C ALA A 6 41.30 -37.11 -15.82
N LEU A 7 40.24 -36.32 -15.98
CA LEU A 7 39.07 -36.63 -16.81
C LEU A 7 38.96 -35.58 -17.92
N ASP A 8 39.07 -36.03 -19.16
CA ASP A 8 38.89 -35.28 -20.40
C ASP A 8 37.42 -35.16 -20.82
N VAL A 9 37.18 -34.11 -21.59
CA VAL A 9 35.93 -33.67 -22.24
C VAL A 9 35.73 -34.40 -23.57
N VAL A 10 34.50 -34.85 -23.90
CA VAL A 10 34.01 -34.94 -25.31
C VAL A 10 32.49 -34.73 -25.38
N ASP A 11 32.08 -33.89 -26.34
CA ASP A 11 30.74 -33.56 -26.85
C ASP A 11 29.89 -34.75 -27.33
N ALA A 12 28.55 -34.58 -27.38
CA ALA A 12 27.74 -34.82 -28.59
C ALA A 12 26.22 -34.52 -28.43
N ALA A 13 25.74 -33.66 -29.34
CA ALA A 13 24.60 -33.82 -30.25
C ALA A 13 23.13 -33.67 -29.81
N ALA A 14 22.45 -32.83 -30.60
CA ALA A 14 21.01 -32.57 -30.67
C ALA A 14 20.21 -33.72 -31.32
N SER A 15 18.90 -33.79 -31.04
CA SER A 15 17.94 -34.61 -31.79
C SER A 15 16.58 -33.90 -31.91
N GLU A 16 16.07 -33.85 -33.14
CA GLU A 16 14.68 -33.51 -33.51
C GLU A 16 13.73 -34.70 -33.23
N PRO A 17 12.41 -34.47 -33.26
CA PRO A 17 11.52 -35.50 -33.83
C PRO A 17 10.45 -34.96 -34.79
N SER A 18 10.56 -35.42 -36.04
CA SER A 18 9.58 -36.14 -36.88
C SER A 18 8.11 -35.67 -37.00
N ALA A 19 7.71 -35.46 -38.26
CA ALA A 19 6.36 -35.20 -38.76
C ALA A 19 5.42 -36.43 -38.73
N VAL A 20 4.11 -36.18 -38.58
CA VAL A 20 3.01 -37.09 -38.96
C VAL A 20 2.03 -36.33 -39.86
N ILE A 21 1.69 -36.94 -41.01
CA ILE A 21 0.88 -36.41 -42.12
C ILE A 21 -0.61 -36.76 -41.91
N GLY A 22 -1.52 -35.83 -42.22
CA GLY A 22 -2.96 -36.10 -42.35
C GLY A 22 -3.88 -34.91 -42.73
N SER A 23 -3.78 -34.43 -43.98
CA SER A 23 -4.83 -33.87 -44.90
C SER A 23 -5.92 -32.84 -44.47
N PRO A 24 -6.44 -32.00 -45.39
CA PRO A 24 -6.63 -30.56 -45.17
C PRO A 24 -8.09 -30.07 -45.13
N ARG A 25 -8.32 -28.89 -44.53
CA ARG A 25 -9.41 -27.96 -44.92
C ARG A 25 -8.98 -26.49 -44.75
N ASN A 26 -8.67 -25.91 -45.90
CA ASN A 26 -8.61 -24.49 -46.31
C ASN A 26 -8.94 -23.42 -45.26
N VAL A 27 -7.94 -22.63 -44.89
CA VAL A 27 -8.11 -21.20 -44.60
C VAL A 27 -7.13 -20.44 -45.48
N VAL A 28 -7.69 -19.56 -46.30
CA VAL A 28 -6.99 -18.75 -47.30
C VAL A 28 -6.07 -17.75 -46.60
N SER A 29 -4.76 -17.88 -46.84
CA SER A 29 -3.73 -16.91 -46.52
C SER A 29 -3.70 -15.83 -47.60
N LEU A 30 -3.93 -14.57 -47.23
CA LEU A 30 -3.49 -13.42 -48.01
C LEU A 30 -2.13 -12.97 -47.47
N GLU A 31 -1.09 -13.33 -48.21
CA GLU A 31 0.26 -12.79 -48.08
C GLU A 31 0.25 -11.27 -48.25
N LYS A 32 0.91 -10.55 -47.35
CA LYS A 32 1.42 -9.21 -47.64
C LYS A 32 2.94 -9.32 -47.79
N GLN A 33 3.37 -9.18 -49.04
CA GLN A 33 4.77 -9.19 -49.48
C GLN A 33 5.60 -8.14 -48.74
N GLY A 34 6.84 -8.54 -48.45
CA GLY A 34 7.81 -7.73 -47.72
C GLY A 34 8.23 -6.45 -48.45
N SER A 35 8.33 -5.38 -47.66
CA SER A 35 9.27 -4.29 -47.90
C SER A 35 10.33 -4.34 -46.80
N SER A 36 11.58 -4.48 -47.22
CA SER A 36 12.77 -4.45 -46.40
C SER A 36 13.01 -3.05 -45.83
N ALA A 37 12.63 -2.85 -44.57
CA ALA A 37 13.22 -1.85 -43.66
C ALA A 37 12.70 -2.12 -42.24
N SER A 38 13.23 -3.14 -41.54
CA SER A 38 12.95 -3.30 -40.11
C SER A 38 13.85 -2.38 -39.29
N THR A 39 13.56 -1.08 -39.31
CA THR A 39 13.86 -0.25 -38.15
C THR A 39 12.79 -0.62 -37.14
N SER A 40 13.11 -1.28 -36.02
CA SER A 40 12.11 -1.52 -34.97
C SER A 40 11.60 -0.15 -34.52
N GLU A 41 10.35 0.21 -34.86
CA GLU A 41 9.76 1.45 -34.37
C GLU A 41 9.71 1.38 -32.84
N ARG A 42 10.57 2.19 -32.20
CA ARG A 42 10.60 2.29 -30.75
C ARG A 42 9.29 2.89 -30.28
N LEU A 43 8.61 2.20 -29.37
CA LEU A 43 7.42 2.71 -28.73
C LEU A 43 7.78 4.02 -28.01
N THR A 44 7.06 5.08 -28.35
CA THR A 44 7.29 6.42 -27.79
C THR A 44 6.15 6.76 -26.84
N GLY A 45 6.48 7.16 -25.61
CA GLY A 45 5.54 7.55 -24.58
C GLY A 45 4.90 8.92 -24.85
N PRO A 46 3.86 9.28 -24.06
CA PRO A 46 3.09 10.53 -24.24
C PRO A 46 3.96 11.80 -24.18
N ASN A 47 5.10 11.72 -23.50
CA ASN A 47 6.04 12.82 -23.29
C ASN A 47 7.27 12.77 -24.24
N GLY A 48 7.22 11.96 -25.30
CA GLY A 48 8.34 11.78 -26.24
C GLY A 48 9.44 10.82 -25.75
N GLU A 49 9.22 10.10 -24.65
CA GLU A 49 10.16 9.14 -24.07
C GLU A 49 10.22 7.85 -24.91
N GLN A 50 11.42 7.37 -25.26
CA GLN A 50 11.55 6.10 -25.98
C GLN A 50 11.61 4.93 -25.00
N TYR A 51 10.75 3.93 -25.20
CA TYR A 51 10.79 2.69 -24.42
C TYR A 51 11.86 1.72 -24.95
N PRO A 52 12.63 1.04 -24.07
CA PRO A 52 13.67 0.10 -24.49
C PRO A 52 13.09 -1.15 -25.18
N THR A 53 13.74 -1.61 -26.25
CA THR A 53 13.50 -2.92 -26.86
C THR A 53 14.24 -4.04 -26.09
N ASP A 54 13.93 -5.31 -26.39
CA ASP A 54 14.65 -6.45 -25.79
C ASP A 54 16.16 -6.43 -26.11
N GLU A 55 16.54 -5.90 -27.27
CA GLU A 55 17.93 -5.69 -27.66
C GLU A 55 18.58 -4.59 -26.81
N ASP A 56 17.87 -3.48 -26.56
CA ASP A 56 18.34 -2.40 -25.70
C ASP A 56 18.59 -2.91 -24.25
N TRP A 57 17.72 -3.78 -23.72
CA TRP A 57 17.90 -4.38 -22.39
C TRP A 57 19.18 -5.22 -22.25
N SER A 58 19.68 -5.78 -23.35
CA SER A 58 20.89 -6.60 -23.37
C SER A 58 22.17 -5.79 -23.62
N THR A 59 22.06 -4.62 -24.26
CA THR A 59 23.21 -3.84 -24.76
C THR A 59 23.45 -2.56 -23.97
N LEU A 60 22.38 -1.89 -23.51
CA LEU A 60 22.48 -0.59 -22.86
C LEU A 60 22.67 -0.73 -21.35
N ARG A 61 23.47 0.20 -20.80
CA ARG A 61 23.69 0.29 -19.37
C ARG A 61 22.45 0.85 -18.67
N ARG A 62 22.02 0.17 -17.60
CA ARG A 62 20.95 0.66 -16.72
C ARG A 62 21.48 1.71 -15.75
N VAL A 63 20.78 2.83 -15.64
CA VAL A 63 21.12 3.96 -14.77
C VAL A 63 19.90 4.41 -13.97
N TYR A 64 20.14 5.17 -12.90
CA TYR A 64 19.09 5.78 -12.09
C TYR A 64 18.53 7.06 -12.73
N GLY A 65 17.25 7.32 -12.47
CA GLY A 65 16.51 8.51 -12.86
C GLY A 65 16.68 9.69 -11.90
N LYS A 66 16.08 10.82 -12.28
CA LYS A 66 15.95 11.98 -11.41
C LYS A 66 14.81 11.75 -10.41
N VAL A 67 15.04 12.03 -9.14
CA VAL A 67 14.06 11.82 -8.06
C VAL A 67 13.39 13.16 -7.75
N ASN A 68 12.05 13.19 -7.71
CA ASN A 68 11.27 14.38 -7.37
C ASN A 68 11.57 14.82 -5.92
N TRP A 69 11.59 16.14 -5.69
CA TRP A 69 11.83 16.72 -4.38
C TRP A 69 10.81 16.27 -3.32
N MET A 70 9.56 15.99 -3.73
CA MET A 70 8.49 15.50 -2.84
C MET A 70 8.82 14.18 -2.12
N ILE A 71 9.65 13.33 -2.73
CA ILE A 71 10.11 12.08 -2.10
C ILE A 71 10.98 12.38 -0.87
N TYR A 72 11.79 13.44 -0.90
CA TYR A 72 12.60 13.84 0.26
C TYR A 72 11.75 14.46 1.36
N VAL A 73 10.66 15.13 1.02
CA VAL A 73 9.70 15.64 2.01
C VAL A 73 9.09 14.49 2.82
N ILE A 74 8.70 13.39 2.15
CA ILE A 74 8.24 12.18 2.85
C ILE A 74 9.36 11.61 3.73
N GLY A 75 10.59 11.61 3.22
CA GLY A 75 11.77 11.24 4.00
C GLY A 75 11.97 12.10 5.27
N ILE A 76 11.60 13.38 5.25
CA ILE A 76 11.64 14.25 6.44
C ILE A 76 10.55 13.84 7.43
N VAL A 77 9.33 13.56 6.97
CA VAL A 77 8.25 13.06 7.83
C VAL A 77 8.66 11.75 8.50
N GLU A 78 9.29 10.84 7.76
CA GLU A 78 9.89 9.62 8.32
C GLU A 78 10.97 9.93 9.36
N MET A 79 11.90 10.84 9.04
CA MET A 79 12.97 11.22 9.97
C MET A 79 12.41 11.75 11.28
N CYS A 80 11.37 12.59 11.23
CA CYS A 80 10.69 13.10 12.41
C CYS A 80 10.00 11.98 13.21
N GLU A 81 9.36 11.02 12.53
CA GLU A 81 8.77 9.88 13.22
C GLU A 81 9.83 9.02 13.91
N ARG A 82 10.98 8.78 13.25
CA ARG A 82 12.07 7.96 13.81
C ARG A 82 12.78 8.64 14.96
N PHE A 83 12.98 9.95 14.86
CA PHE A 83 13.44 10.78 15.96
C PHE A 83 12.55 10.60 17.19
N ALA A 84 11.24 10.68 16.99
CA ALA A 84 10.29 10.56 18.08
C ALA A 84 10.19 9.13 18.63
N TYR A 85 10.18 8.10 17.78
CA TYR A 85 10.12 6.71 18.22
C TYR A 85 11.35 6.32 19.03
N TYR A 86 12.54 6.48 18.46
CA TYR A 86 13.77 6.06 19.12
C TYR A 86 14.15 6.98 20.29
N GLY A 87 13.84 8.28 20.22
CA GLY A 87 14.05 9.20 21.34
C GLY A 87 13.16 8.87 22.54
N THR A 88 11.87 8.67 22.31
CA THR A 88 10.91 8.35 23.38
C THR A 88 11.18 6.98 24.01
N THR A 89 11.48 5.97 23.20
CA THR A 89 11.72 4.61 23.71
C THR A 89 13.06 4.44 24.42
N ALA A 90 14.06 5.27 24.13
CA ALA A 90 15.37 5.20 24.78
C ALA A 90 15.29 5.47 26.30
N VAL A 91 14.38 6.34 26.73
CA VAL A 91 14.26 6.77 28.12
C VAL A 91 13.27 5.93 28.96
N PHE A 92 12.57 4.99 28.33
CA PHE A 92 11.57 4.16 29.02
C PHE A 92 12.16 3.31 30.15
N VAL A 93 13.37 2.79 29.95
CA VAL A 93 14.00 1.92 30.94
C VAL A 93 14.20 2.68 32.25
N ASN A 94 14.83 3.85 32.19
CA ASN A 94 15.10 4.69 33.35
C ASN A 94 13.82 5.24 33.97
N PHE A 95 12.87 5.69 33.15
CA PHE A 95 11.59 6.21 33.62
C PHE A 95 10.83 5.21 34.51
N ILE A 96 10.77 3.95 34.09
CA ILE A 96 9.99 2.91 34.79
C ILE A 96 10.79 2.29 35.94
N GLN A 97 12.06 1.98 35.69
CA GLN A 97 12.86 1.18 36.61
C GLN A 97 13.32 1.97 37.84
N GLN A 98 13.88 3.16 37.61
CA GLN A 98 14.67 3.87 38.61
C GLN A 98 13.77 4.71 39.52
N ASP A 99 14.17 4.81 40.78
CA ASP A 99 13.53 5.69 41.75
C ASP A 99 13.72 7.15 41.37
N LEU A 100 12.82 8.00 41.86
CA LEU A 100 12.97 9.44 41.70
C LEU A 100 14.24 9.90 42.44
N PRO A 101 15.18 10.59 41.77
CA PRO A 101 16.42 11.04 42.39
C PRO A 101 16.13 12.05 43.51
N THR A 102 16.94 12.02 44.57
CA THR A 102 16.86 12.96 45.70
C THR A 102 17.72 14.20 45.50
N GLU A 103 18.76 14.09 44.66
CA GLU A 103 19.74 15.14 44.37
C GLU A 103 19.85 15.35 42.86
N GLY A 104 20.27 16.54 42.44
CA GLY A 104 20.40 16.91 41.03
C GLY A 104 19.79 18.28 40.72
N PRO A 105 19.83 18.71 39.44
CA PRO A 105 19.33 20.01 39.03
C PRO A 105 17.80 20.11 39.12
N PHE A 106 17.08 19.03 38.79
CA PHE A 106 15.61 18.96 38.85
C PHE A 106 15.12 17.58 39.30
N PRO A 107 15.37 17.19 40.58
CA PRO A 107 15.11 15.83 41.07
C PRO A 107 13.63 15.44 40.99
N SER A 108 12.71 16.37 41.25
CA SER A 108 11.26 16.15 41.15
C SER A 108 10.76 15.85 39.72
N ALA A 109 11.56 16.17 38.71
CA ALA A 109 11.29 15.86 37.30
C ALA A 109 12.06 14.61 36.82
N GLY A 110 12.79 13.94 37.71
CA GLY A 110 13.58 12.77 37.42
C GLY A 110 15.01 13.03 36.96
N ALA A 111 15.47 14.30 36.98
CA ALA A 111 16.81 14.67 36.52
C ALA A 111 17.83 14.67 37.67
N ALA A 112 18.89 13.89 37.48
CA ALA A 112 19.92 13.66 38.49
C ALA A 112 21.26 14.36 38.19
N GLY A 113 21.42 15.00 37.03
CA GLY A 113 22.63 15.76 36.67
C GLY A 113 23.79 14.88 36.22
N THR A 114 25.01 15.43 36.19
CA THR A 114 26.18 14.78 35.57
C THR A 114 26.55 13.44 36.19
N ASP A 115 26.55 13.38 37.52
CA ASP A 115 27.04 12.21 38.29
C ASP A 115 25.89 11.32 38.82
N GLY A 116 24.65 11.77 38.68
CA GLY A 116 23.46 11.04 39.12
C GLY A 116 22.77 10.28 37.99
N GLN A 117 21.95 9.28 38.36
CA GLN A 117 21.14 8.49 37.44
C GLN A 117 19.71 9.02 37.38
N ALA A 118 19.18 9.22 36.17
CA ALA A 118 17.80 9.66 35.99
C ALA A 118 16.80 8.54 36.35
N GLY A 119 15.65 8.93 36.93
CA GLY A 119 14.62 7.98 37.36
C GLY A 119 13.29 8.63 37.74
N ALA A 120 12.21 7.85 37.82
CA ALA A 120 10.88 8.39 38.12
C ALA A 120 9.98 7.43 38.91
N LEU A 121 9.62 6.26 38.35
CA LEU A 121 8.52 5.44 38.88
C LEU A 121 8.94 4.41 39.94
N GLY A 122 10.23 4.05 40.04
CA GLY A 122 10.71 3.11 41.06
C GLY A 122 10.11 1.71 41.00
N MET A 123 9.69 1.24 39.83
CA MET A 123 9.01 -0.06 39.70
C MET A 123 9.94 -1.26 39.59
N GLY A 124 11.25 -1.00 39.52
CA GLY A 124 12.27 -2.03 39.36
C GLY A 124 12.35 -2.61 37.94
N GLN A 125 13.39 -3.42 37.76
CA GLN A 125 13.82 -3.90 36.45
C GLN A 125 12.78 -4.80 35.76
N GLN A 126 12.05 -5.63 36.52
CA GLN A 126 11.09 -6.58 35.95
C GLN A 126 9.91 -5.85 35.27
N ALA A 127 9.35 -4.83 35.93
CA ALA A 127 8.27 -4.03 35.38
C ALA A 127 8.73 -3.23 34.15
N SER A 128 9.92 -2.62 34.23
CA SER A 128 10.54 -1.88 33.13
C SER A 128 10.76 -2.76 31.89
N THR A 129 11.41 -3.91 32.08
CA THR A 129 11.68 -4.88 31.02
C THR A 129 10.38 -5.36 30.37
N GLY A 130 9.37 -5.73 31.18
CA GLY A 130 8.09 -6.21 30.69
C GLY A 130 7.32 -5.16 29.86
N LEU A 131 7.28 -3.91 30.31
CA LEU A 131 6.58 -2.82 29.61
C LEU A 131 7.30 -2.38 28.34
N VAL A 132 8.64 -2.31 28.34
CA VAL A 132 9.43 -2.02 27.15
C VAL A 132 9.25 -3.09 26.09
N GLN A 133 9.27 -4.37 26.49
CA GLN A 133 9.04 -5.50 25.59
C GLN A 133 7.60 -5.53 25.08
N PHE A 134 6.61 -5.22 25.92
CA PHE A 134 5.22 -5.06 25.49
C PHE A 134 5.11 -3.96 24.43
N ASN A 135 5.71 -2.78 24.66
CA ASN A 135 5.71 -1.70 23.68
C ASN A 135 6.34 -2.13 22.34
N GLN A 136 7.47 -2.83 22.36
CA GLN A 136 8.08 -3.37 21.15
C GLN A 136 7.14 -4.36 20.45
N PHE A 137 6.68 -5.39 21.16
CA PHE A 137 5.77 -6.40 20.62
C PHE A 137 4.54 -5.75 19.98
N PHE A 138 3.86 -4.88 20.72
CA PHE A 138 2.64 -4.23 20.26
C PHE A 138 2.90 -3.30 19.05
N SER A 139 3.96 -2.49 19.10
CA SER A 139 4.35 -1.59 17.99
C SER A 139 4.76 -2.32 16.71
N TYR A 140 5.14 -3.60 16.80
CA TYR A 140 5.48 -4.45 15.65
C TYR A 140 4.35 -5.40 15.23
N VAL A 141 3.28 -5.55 16.02
CA VAL A 141 2.02 -6.20 15.61
C VAL A 141 1.13 -5.24 14.81
N MET A 142 1.04 -3.98 15.26
CA MET A 142 0.16 -2.97 14.66
C MET A 142 0.43 -2.63 13.18
N PRO A 143 1.65 -2.77 12.60
CA PRO A 143 1.87 -2.65 11.16
C PRO A 143 1.01 -3.58 10.32
N MET A 144 0.69 -4.79 10.79
CA MET A 144 -0.19 -5.70 10.06
C MET A 144 -1.63 -5.17 10.00
N VAL A 145 -2.12 -4.61 11.11
CA VAL A 145 -3.44 -4.00 11.20
C VAL A 145 -3.50 -2.73 10.34
N GLY A 146 -2.50 -1.86 10.45
CA GLY A 146 -2.41 -0.64 9.65
C GLY A 146 -2.31 -0.92 8.15
N GLY A 147 -1.55 -1.93 7.75
CA GLY A 147 -1.38 -2.31 6.35
C GLY A 147 -2.69 -2.83 5.75
N TRP A 148 -3.42 -3.64 6.52
CA TRP A 148 -4.77 -4.09 6.16
C TRP A 148 -5.74 -2.91 6.01
N LEU A 149 -5.81 -2.00 6.98
CA LEU A 149 -6.69 -0.83 6.92
C LEU A 149 -6.35 0.09 5.74
N ALA A 150 -5.06 0.27 5.44
CA ALA A 150 -4.59 1.11 4.36
C ALA A 150 -4.92 0.56 2.98
N ASP A 151 -4.67 -0.73 2.75
CA ASP A 151 -4.87 -1.34 1.45
C ASP A 151 -6.36 -1.63 1.17
N GLU A 152 -7.16 -1.88 2.21
CA GLU A 152 -8.57 -2.28 2.10
C GLU A 152 -9.56 -1.11 2.16
N TYR A 153 -9.39 -0.16 3.10
CA TYR A 153 -10.45 0.81 3.44
C TYR A 153 -10.06 2.28 3.32
N TRP A 154 -8.87 2.66 3.80
CA TRP A 154 -8.55 4.07 4.03
C TRP A 154 -7.63 4.68 2.97
N GLY A 155 -6.83 3.85 2.29
CA GLY A 155 -5.67 4.32 1.54
C GLY A 155 -4.49 4.67 2.46
N LYS A 156 -3.28 4.64 1.91
CA LYS A 156 -2.03 4.86 2.65
C LYS A 156 -1.93 6.25 3.27
N PHE A 157 -2.30 7.29 2.51
CA PHE A 157 -2.21 8.68 2.97
C PHE A 157 -3.08 8.95 4.20
N LYS A 158 -4.35 8.53 4.17
CA LYS A 158 -5.28 8.68 5.30
C LYS A 158 -4.83 7.85 6.50
N THR A 159 -4.31 6.64 6.27
CA THR A 159 -3.80 5.78 7.34
C THR A 159 -2.60 6.42 8.05
N ILE A 160 -1.67 7.02 7.31
CA ILE A 160 -0.54 7.77 7.89
C ILE A 160 -1.04 8.96 8.71
N TYR A 161 -2.04 9.69 8.21
CA TYR A 161 -2.61 10.82 8.94
C TYR A 161 -3.23 10.38 10.28
N VAL A 162 -4.06 9.33 10.26
CA VAL A 162 -4.66 8.73 11.47
C VAL A 162 -3.58 8.21 12.41
N ALA A 163 -2.54 7.56 11.87
CA ALA A 163 -1.40 7.07 12.62
C ALA A 163 -0.69 8.16 13.41
N ILE A 164 -0.43 9.31 12.77
CA ILE A 164 0.22 10.47 13.40
C ILE A 164 -0.67 11.03 14.52
N VAL A 165 -1.98 11.16 14.28
CA VAL A 165 -2.92 11.66 15.31
C VAL A 165 -2.95 10.72 16.52
N LEU A 166 -3.10 9.41 16.30
CA LEU A 166 -3.08 8.40 17.37
C LEU A 166 -1.77 8.42 18.17
N ALA A 167 -0.63 8.47 17.47
CA ALA A 167 0.68 8.54 18.11
C ALA A 167 0.86 9.84 18.93
N THR A 168 0.34 10.97 18.43
CA THR A 168 0.37 12.25 19.15
C THR A 168 -0.43 12.20 20.44
N PHE A 169 -1.64 11.62 20.43
CA PHE A 169 -2.41 11.39 21.65
C PHE A 169 -1.68 10.46 22.64
N GLY A 170 -1.05 9.38 22.15
CA GLY A 170 -0.24 8.50 22.97
C GLY A 170 0.92 9.22 23.65
N HIS A 171 1.64 10.07 22.90
CA HIS A 171 2.69 10.93 23.43
C HIS A 171 2.18 11.93 24.48
N ILE A 172 1.04 12.57 24.27
CA ILE A 172 0.46 13.49 25.26
C ILE A 172 0.22 12.76 26.59
N LEU A 173 -0.27 11.52 26.57
CA LEU A 173 -0.45 10.72 27.79
C LEU A 173 0.87 10.33 28.46
N ILE A 174 1.91 10.05 27.67
CA ILE A 174 3.27 9.79 28.17
C ILE A 174 3.86 11.06 28.80
N ILE A 175 3.66 12.24 28.20
CA ILE A 175 4.07 13.53 28.79
C ILE A 175 3.34 13.75 30.12
N ILE A 176 2.02 13.54 30.16
CA ILE A 176 1.22 13.67 31.39
C ILE A 176 1.78 12.76 32.49
N ALA A 177 2.13 11.52 32.17
CA ALA A 177 2.75 10.59 33.12
C ALA A 177 4.07 11.11 33.69
N ALA A 178 4.81 11.93 32.92
CA ALA A 178 6.11 12.46 33.28
C ALA A 178 6.08 13.87 33.91
N ILE A 179 4.90 14.47 34.10
CA ILE A 179 4.78 15.75 34.82
C ILE A 179 5.14 15.50 36.30
N PRO A 180 5.97 16.35 36.94
CA PRO A 180 6.40 16.16 38.33
C PRO A 180 5.26 15.89 39.33
N GLN A 181 4.13 16.60 39.18
CA GLN A 181 2.93 16.43 40.01
C GLN A 181 2.25 15.06 39.84
N VAL A 182 2.37 14.46 38.65
CA VAL A 182 1.78 13.16 38.33
C VAL A 182 2.73 12.03 38.72
N ILE A 183 4.04 12.21 38.50
CA ILE A 183 5.08 11.27 38.97
C ILE A 183 4.98 11.04 40.48
N ALA A 184 4.62 12.08 41.25
CA ALA A 184 4.38 11.98 42.69
C ALA A 184 3.29 10.93 43.07
N ASN A 185 2.45 10.50 42.12
CA ASN A 185 1.57 9.35 42.24
C ASN A 185 1.98 8.27 41.21
N PRO A 186 2.92 7.37 41.56
CA PRO A 186 3.49 6.40 40.62
C PRO A 186 2.46 5.50 39.95
N ASN A 187 1.39 5.09 40.66
CA ASN A 187 0.34 4.26 40.10
C ASN A 187 -0.50 5.00 39.05
N GLY A 188 -0.80 6.28 39.28
CA GLY A 188 -1.48 7.14 38.31
C GLY A 188 -0.62 7.45 37.08
N ALA A 189 0.66 7.76 37.31
CA ALA A 189 1.64 7.97 36.24
C ALA A 189 1.79 6.72 35.36
N LEU A 190 1.92 5.54 35.98
CA LEU A 190 2.00 4.27 35.28
C LEU A 190 0.76 3.98 34.42
N ALA A 191 -0.44 4.20 34.95
CA ALA A 191 -1.68 3.97 34.21
C ALA A 191 -1.76 4.88 32.96
N SER A 192 -1.43 6.17 33.10
CA SER A 192 -1.34 7.11 31.98
C SER A 192 -0.28 6.67 30.97
N PHE A 193 0.87 6.23 31.46
CA PHE A 193 1.97 5.75 30.62
C PHE A 193 1.56 4.52 29.80
N ILE A 194 0.94 3.50 30.41
CA ILE A 194 0.49 2.28 29.70
C ILE A 194 -0.56 2.62 28.63
N LEU A 195 -1.55 3.47 28.94
CA LEU A 195 -2.52 3.91 27.95
C LEU A 195 -1.84 4.67 26.81
N GLY A 196 -0.85 5.50 27.15
CA GLY A 196 0.02 6.18 26.22
C GLY A 196 0.76 5.21 25.29
N LEU A 197 1.36 4.14 25.82
CA LEU A 197 2.06 3.12 25.04
C LEU A 197 1.15 2.42 24.03
N ILE A 198 -0.10 2.12 24.39
CA ILE A 198 -1.06 1.46 23.49
C ILE A 198 -1.41 2.39 22.31
N LEU A 199 -1.75 3.65 22.58
CA LEU A 199 -2.08 4.60 21.51
C LEU A 199 -0.85 4.95 20.65
N PHE A 200 0.29 5.15 21.32
CA PHE A 200 1.56 5.43 20.67
C PHE A 200 2.00 4.28 19.76
N GLY A 201 2.02 3.05 20.26
CA GLY A 201 2.39 1.86 19.50
C GLY A 201 1.43 1.55 18.35
N SER A 202 0.13 1.85 18.51
CA SER A 202 -0.85 1.76 17.42
C SER A 202 -0.52 2.72 16.28
N GLY A 203 -0.30 4.00 16.63
CA GLY A 203 0.06 5.03 15.66
C GLY A 203 1.37 4.73 14.94
N VAL A 204 2.43 4.40 15.68
CA VAL A 204 3.74 4.01 15.11
C VAL A 204 3.60 2.81 14.17
N GLY A 205 2.83 1.80 14.56
CA GLY A 205 2.62 0.61 13.73
C GLY A 205 1.93 0.95 12.40
N PHE A 206 0.85 1.74 12.45
CA PHE A 206 0.12 2.15 11.24
C PHE A 206 0.97 3.00 10.31
N PHE A 207 1.84 3.84 10.88
CA PHE A 207 2.79 4.65 10.12
C PHE A 207 3.81 3.75 9.38
N LYS A 208 4.46 2.81 10.09
CA LYS A 208 5.54 1.94 9.57
C LYS A 208 5.19 1.16 8.30
N CYS A 209 3.97 0.64 8.20
CA CYS A 209 3.54 -0.18 7.06
C CYS A 209 3.17 0.64 5.81
N CYS A 210 2.86 1.93 5.95
CA CYS A 210 2.26 2.73 4.87
C CYS A 210 3.24 3.73 4.24
N ILE A 211 4.18 4.25 5.02
CA ILE A 211 5.07 5.34 4.60
C ILE A 211 6.11 4.88 3.56
N SER A 212 6.71 3.69 3.75
CA SER A 212 7.73 3.18 2.84
C SER A 212 7.16 2.77 1.47
N PRO A 213 5.93 2.20 1.38
CA PRO A 213 5.28 2.05 0.07
C PRO A 213 4.85 3.38 -0.55
N LEU A 214 4.38 4.35 0.25
CA LEU A 214 3.97 5.66 -0.26
C LEU A 214 5.12 6.39 -0.96
N VAL A 215 6.34 6.33 -0.38
CA VAL A 215 7.57 6.89 -0.98
C VAL A 215 7.82 6.35 -2.37
N ALA A 216 7.77 5.02 -2.54
CA ALA A 216 8.05 4.38 -3.81
C ALA A 216 6.93 4.63 -4.84
N GLU A 217 5.67 4.67 -4.40
CA GLU A 217 4.52 5.00 -5.25
C GLU A 217 4.58 6.42 -5.83
N GLN A 218 5.18 7.39 -5.11
CA GLN A 218 5.38 8.73 -5.67
C GLN A 218 6.28 8.70 -6.92
N TYR A 219 7.30 7.83 -6.92
CA TYR A 219 8.21 7.71 -8.04
C TYR A 219 7.58 6.93 -9.21
N GLU A 220 6.94 5.79 -8.90
CA GLU A 220 6.29 4.93 -9.90
C GLU A 220 5.21 5.66 -10.69
N HIS A 221 4.47 6.57 -10.06
CA HIS A 221 3.44 7.33 -10.75
C HIS A 221 4.02 8.26 -11.83
N SER A 222 5.15 8.90 -11.56
CA SER A 222 5.81 9.77 -12.53
C SER A 222 6.58 9.00 -13.62
N HIS A 223 7.09 7.80 -13.30
CA HIS A 223 7.91 6.99 -14.22
C HIS A 223 7.47 5.52 -14.15
N PRO A 224 6.33 5.16 -14.76
CA PRO A 224 5.76 3.82 -14.66
C PRO A 224 6.56 2.77 -15.45
N LYS A 225 7.33 3.18 -16.46
CA LYS A 225 8.12 2.30 -17.33
C LYS A 225 9.55 2.80 -17.46
N ALA A 226 10.47 1.88 -17.72
CA ALA A 226 11.85 2.23 -18.07
C ALA A 226 11.87 2.95 -19.41
N PHE A 227 12.73 3.96 -19.55
CA PHE A 227 12.85 4.78 -20.76
C PHE A 227 14.32 5.05 -21.08
N ILE A 228 14.62 5.33 -22.35
CA ILE A 228 15.97 5.63 -22.82
C ILE A 228 16.26 7.12 -22.61
N ARG A 229 17.44 7.41 -22.05
CA ARG A 229 18.00 8.76 -21.95
C ARG A 229 19.37 8.78 -22.62
N THR A 230 19.66 9.85 -23.36
CA THR A 230 21.01 10.12 -23.85
C THR A 230 21.75 10.99 -22.83
N GLU A 231 22.89 10.52 -22.32
CA GLU A 231 23.74 11.28 -21.41
C GLU A 231 24.47 12.43 -22.14
N PRO A 232 24.99 13.45 -21.42
CA PRO A 232 25.79 14.52 -22.03
C PRO A 232 27.03 14.04 -22.79
N SER A 233 27.51 12.82 -22.49
CA SER A 233 28.60 12.13 -23.20
C SER A 233 28.19 11.54 -24.55
N GLY A 234 26.90 11.53 -24.90
CA GLY A 234 26.35 10.87 -26.08
C GLY A 234 26.01 9.38 -25.88
N GLU A 235 26.28 8.81 -24.71
CA GLU A 235 25.93 7.41 -24.37
C GLU A 235 24.41 7.27 -24.18
N GLN A 236 23.78 6.30 -24.86
CA GLN A 236 22.39 5.93 -24.59
C GLN A 236 22.34 4.98 -23.38
N VAL A 237 21.49 5.31 -22.42
CA VAL A 237 21.33 4.54 -21.19
C VAL A 237 19.86 4.30 -20.90
N ILE A 238 19.56 3.17 -20.25
CA ILE A 238 18.20 2.85 -19.81
C ILE A 238 18.02 3.44 -18.41
N VAL A 239 17.09 4.37 -18.27
CA VAL A 239 16.65 4.85 -16.96
C VAL A 239 15.67 3.83 -16.40
N ASP A 240 16.14 3.10 -15.38
CA ASP A 240 15.38 2.02 -14.78
C ASP A 240 14.68 2.48 -13.48
N PRO A 241 13.33 2.38 -13.41
CA PRO A 241 12.59 2.76 -12.22
C PRO A 241 12.94 1.92 -10.98
N GLY A 242 13.19 0.63 -11.15
CA GLY A 242 13.54 -0.28 -10.06
C GLY A 242 14.87 0.10 -9.39
N ILE A 243 15.92 0.35 -10.18
CA ILE A 243 17.22 0.82 -9.65
C ILE A 243 17.07 2.16 -8.93
N THR A 244 16.20 3.04 -9.46
CA THR A 244 15.95 4.35 -8.85
C THR A 244 15.22 4.22 -7.52
N ILE A 245 14.22 3.33 -7.44
CA ILE A 245 13.48 3.02 -6.20
C ILE A 245 14.41 2.43 -5.14
N SER A 246 15.27 1.47 -5.48
CA SER A 246 16.26 0.92 -4.54
C SER A 246 17.16 2.04 -3.96
N ARG A 247 17.56 3.00 -4.81
CA ARG A 247 18.36 4.16 -4.36
C ARG A 247 17.57 5.11 -3.47
N VAL A 248 16.30 5.33 -3.77
CA VAL A 248 15.39 6.10 -2.90
C VAL A 248 15.29 5.44 -1.53
N TYR A 249 15.12 4.11 -1.47
CA TYR A 249 15.13 3.36 -0.21
C TYR A 249 16.43 3.54 0.57
N MET A 250 17.59 3.46 -0.07
CA MET A 250 18.89 3.66 0.60
C MET A 250 19.02 5.07 1.21
N ARG A 251 18.57 6.11 0.49
CA ARG A 251 18.56 7.49 1.01
C ARG A 251 17.51 7.68 2.12
N TYR A 252 16.36 7.05 1.99
CA TYR A 252 15.32 7.02 3.00
C TYR A 252 15.80 6.36 4.29
N TYR A 253 16.52 5.24 4.20
CA TYR A 253 17.18 4.58 5.34
C TYR A 253 18.25 5.44 6.01
N LEU A 254 18.98 6.28 5.24
CA LEU A 254 19.90 7.24 5.83
C LEU A 254 19.17 8.26 6.73
N LEU A 255 18.03 8.79 6.26
CA LEU A 255 17.21 9.72 7.04
C LEU A 255 16.63 9.08 8.31
N ILE A 256 16.21 7.81 8.23
CA ILE A 256 15.78 7.02 9.39
C ILE A 256 16.88 7.00 10.46
N ASN A 257 18.12 6.71 10.08
CA ASN A 257 19.24 6.60 11.00
C ASN A 257 19.66 7.95 11.59
N ILE A 258 19.61 9.03 10.81
CA ILE A 258 19.85 10.39 11.31
C ILE A 258 18.81 10.76 12.36
N GLY A 259 17.52 10.51 12.08
CA GLY A 259 16.43 10.73 13.02
C GLY A 259 16.62 9.92 14.31
N ALA A 260 16.89 8.61 14.17
CA ALA A 260 17.14 7.72 15.30
C ALA A 260 18.29 8.19 16.21
N LEU A 261 19.46 8.49 15.62
CA LEU A 261 20.65 8.94 16.34
C LEU A 261 20.38 10.25 17.09
N THR A 262 19.84 11.25 16.40
CA THR A 262 19.58 12.57 17.00
C THR A 262 18.50 12.50 18.07
N GLY A 263 17.45 11.69 17.88
CA GLY A 263 16.40 11.47 18.87
C GLY A 263 16.91 10.81 20.14
N GLN A 264 17.64 9.71 20.01
CA GLN A 264 18.21 8.98 21.16
C GLN A 264 19.14 9.87 21.99
N MET A 265 20.10 10.55 21.34
CA MET A 265 21.04 11.41 22.05
C MET A 265 20.34 12.56 22.76
N SER A 266 19.42 13.26 22.09
CA SER A 266 18.76 14.42 22.67
C SER A 266 17.86 14.05 23.86
N MET A 267 17.12 12.95 23.82
CA MET A 267 16.22 12.57 24.92
C MET A 267 16.95 12.04 26.14
N VAL A 268 18.04 11.30 25.95
CA VAL A 268 18.89 10.81 27.05
C VAL A 268 19.53 11.98 27.80
N TYR A 269 20.00 13.01 27.09
CA TYR A 269 20.52 14.21 27.75
C TYR A 269 19.42 15.09 28.35
N ALA A 270 18.24 15.15 27.73
CA ALA A 270 17.10 15.87 28.28
C ALA A 270 16.60 15.24 29.61
N GLU A 271 16.56 13.91 29.72
CA GLU A 271 16.15 13.25 30.98
C GLU A 271 17.17 13.51 32.08
N LYS A 272 18.47 13.46 31.73
CA LYS A 272 19.57 13.56 32.68
C LYS A 272 19.69 14.96 33.30
N TYR A 273 19.51 16.00 32.49
CA TYR A 273 19.75 17.38 32.92
C TYR A 273 18.50 18.21 33.23
N VAL A 274 17.32 17.82 32.74
CA VAL A 274 16.07 18.61 32.90
C VAL A 274 14.91 17.77 33.43
N GLY A 275 14.68 16.60 32.85
CA GLY A 275 13.68 15.64 33.32
C GLY A 275 12.83 15.03 32.20
N PHE A 276 12.09 13.97 32.55
CA PHE A 276 11.38 13.13 31.58
C PHE A 276 10.29 13.86 30.79
N TRP A 277 9.63 14.86 31.40
CA TRP A 277 8.59 15.64 30.70
C TRP A 277 9.16 16.33 29.44
N LEU A 278 10.41 16.80 29.47
CA LEU A 278 11.05 17.44 28.33
C LEU A 278 11.43 16.39 27.27
N SER A 279 11.97 15.25 27.71
CA SER A 279 12.33 14.12 26.83
C SER A 279 11.14 13.61 26.03
N TYR A 280 9.93 13.67 26.58
CA TYR A 280 8.71 13.28 25.86
C TYR A 280 8.05 14.45 25.10
N LEU A 281 8.28 15.69 25.50
CA LEU A 281 7.76 16.88 24.82
C LEU A 281 8.47 17.14 23.48
N LEU A 282 9.81 17.02 23.44
CA LEU A 282 10.61 17.29 22.23
C LEU A 282 10.17 16.43 21.02
N PRO A 283 10.01 15.09 21.15
CA PRO A 283 9.40 14.23 20.13
C PRO A 283 8.03 14.72 19.66
N THR A 284 7.19 15.17 20.60
CA THR A 284 5.79 15.54 20.35
C THR A 284 5.66 16.82 19.53
N ILE A 285 6.53 17.81 19.79
CA ILE A 285 6.59 19.05 19.00
C ILE A 285 6.87 18.73 17.52
N LEU A 286 7.83 17.83 17.26
CA LEU A 286 8.14 17.41 15.89
C LEU A 286 7.02 16.60 15.25
N PHE A 287 6.33 15.76 16.04
CA PHE A 287 5.19 14.99 15.57
C PHE A 287 4.00 15.87 15.17
N ILE A 288 3.76 16.98 15.89
CA ILE A 288 2.71 17.96 15.56
C ILE A 288 3.01 18.69 14.24
N PHE A 289 4.29 18.87 13.88
CA PHE A 289 4.67 19.50 12.62
C PHE A 289 4.44 18.60 11.39
N CYS A 290 4.58 17.28 11.54
CA CYS A 290 4.42 16.30 10.45
C CYS A 290 3.05 16.39 9.72
N PRO A 291 1.90 16.40 10.41
CA PRO A 291 0.60 16.49 9.76
C PRO A 291 0.35 17.86 9.12
N LEU A 292 0.91 18.95 9.67
CA LEU A 292 0.84 20.28 9.03
C LEU A 292 1.54 20.27 7.67
N LEU A 293 2.72 19.65 7.60
CA LEU A 293 3.49 19.51 6.36
C LEU A 293 2.77 18.59 5.35
N MET A 294 2.18 17.48 5.81
CA MET A 294 1.44 16.58 4.93
C MET A 294 0.14 17.19 4.39
N VAL A 295 -0.60 17.96 5.20
CA VAL A 295 -1.82 18.66 4.78
C VAL A 295 -1.47 19.81 3.84
N GLY A 296 -0.46 20.61 4.18
CA GLY A 296 0.00 21.73 3.35
C GLY A 296 0.46 21.30 1.95
N LEU A 297 1.05 20.10 1.85
CA LEU A 297 1.50 19.53 0.57
C LEU A 297 0.54 18.47 0.01
N SER A 298 -0.66 18.34 0.58
CA SER A 298 -1.64 17.30 0.26
C SER A 298 -2.00 17.22 -1.22
N LYS A 299 -1.97 18.35 -1.95
CA LYS A 299 -2.27 18.43 -3.39
C LYS A 299 -1.17 17.85 -4.29
N HIS A 300 0.05 17.71 -3.79
CA HIS A 300 1.19 17.21 -4.55
C HIS A 300 1.47 15.73 -4.30
N TYR A 301 0.82 15.12 -3.32
CA TYR A 301 0.92 13.69 -3.08
C TYR A 301 0.08 12.91 -4.08
N VAL A 302 0.69 11.88 -4.65
CA VAL A 302 -0.04 10.85 -5.37
C VAL A 302 -0.75 9.97 -4.33
N LYS A 303 -2.08 10.00 -4.35
CA LYS A 303 -2.95 9.23 -3.44
C LYS A 303 -3.66 8.16 -4.25
N LYS A 304 -3.19 6.92 -4.16
CA LYS A 304 -3.90 5.79 -4.77
C LYS A 304 -5.15 5.44 -3.92
N PRO A 305 -6.31 5.23 -4.54
CA PRO A 305 -7.51 4.82 -3.81
C PRO A 305 -7.33 3.41 -3.24
N PRO A 306 -7.98 3.08 -2.10
CA PRO A 306 -8.05 1.71 -1.61
C PRO A 306 -8.80 0.84 -2.64
N GLN A 307 -8.33 -0.38 -2.87
CA GLN A 307 -8.88 -1.23 -3.93
C GLN A 307 -9.95 -2.22 -3.44
N GLY A 308 -10.10 -2.40 -2.12
CA GLY A 308 -11.16 -3.21 -1.50
C GLY A 308 -11.10 -4.71 -1.85
N ASP A 309 -11.57 -5.54 -0.92
CA ASP A 309 -11.61 -7.01 -0.93
C ASP A 309 -10.27 -7.71 -1.25
N VAL A 310 -9.14 -7.02 -1.16
CA VAL A 310 -7.87 -7.53 -1.71
C VAL A 310 -7.38 -8.71 -0.89
N LEU A 311 -7.34 -8.56 0.44
CA LEU A 311 -6.93 -9.62 1.34
C LEU A 311 -7.92 -10.80 1.32
N VAL A 312 -9.22 -10.49 1.24
CA VAL A 312 -10.28 -11.51 1.19
C VAL A 312 -10.18 -12.33 -0.10
N LYS A 313 -9.94 -11.69 -1.25
CA LYS A 313 -9.73 -12.39 -2.52
C LYS A 313 -8.43 -13.18 -2.53
N ALA A 314 -7.33 -12.64 -1.99
CA ALA A 314 -6.06 -13.34 -1.92
C ALA A 314 -6.15 -14.60 -1.04
N THR A 315 -6.85 -14.51 0.10
CA THR A 315 -7.09 -15.67 0.99
C THR A 315 -8.01 -16.71 0.36
N LYS A 316 -9.08 -16.28 -0.34
CA LYS A 316 -9.96 -17.19 -1.12
C LYS A 316 -9.22 -17.87 -2.27
N LEU A 317 -8.38 -17.13 -3.00
CA LEU A 317 -7.53 -17.66 -4.07
C LEU A 317 -6.55 -18.70 -3.52
N TYR A 318 -5.86 -18.39 -2.42
CA TYR A 318 -4.95 -19.34 -1.78
C TYR A 318 -5.71 -20.59 -1.26
N GLY A 319 -6.90 -20.41 -0.69
CA GLY A 319 -7.78 -21.51 -0.30
C GLY A 319 -8.20 -22.40 -1.48
N LEU A 320 -8.51 -21.80 -2.64
CA LEU A 320 -8.81 -22.51 -3.88
C LEU A 320 -7.59 -23.31 -4.37
N ALA A 321 -6.40 -22.72 -4.36
CA ALA A 321 -5.15 -23.38 -4.73
C ALA A 321 -4.86 -24.61 -3.86
N MET A 322 -5.10 -24.50 -2.56
CA MET A 322 -4.88 -25.60 -1.61
C MET A 322 -5.94 -26.70 -1.66
N ARG A 323 -7.07 -26.49 -2.35
CA ARG A 323 -8.21 -27.42 -2.31
C ARG A 323 -7.82 -28.78 -2.89
N GLY A 324 -8.04 -29.84 -2.10
CA GLY A 324 -7.71 -31.22 -2.50
C GLY A 324 -6.21 -31.55 -2.50
N LYS A 325 -5.34 -30.63 -2.05
CA LYS A 325 -3.88 -30.84 -1.96
C LYS A 325 -3.40 -31.29 -0.58
N TRP A 326 -4.26 -31.19 0.43
CA TRP A 326 -3.98 -31.63 1.81
C TRP A 326 -3.96 -33.15 1.95
N SER A 327 -2.94 -33.66 2.62
CA SER A 327 -2.80 -35.07 2.99
C SER A 327 -2.40 -35.19 4.46
N LEU A 328 -2.80 -36.29 5.10
CA LEU A 328 -2.32 -36.64 6.44
C LEU A 328 -0.80 -36.87 6.50
N ASN A 329 -0.16 -37.12 5.35
CA ASN A 329 1.29 -37.22 5.25
C ASN A 329 1.91 -35.83 4.98
N PRO A 330 2.71 -35.26 5.91
CA PRO A 330 3.29 -33.91 5.77
C PRO A 330 4.18 -33.76 4.54
N ILE A 331 4.92 -34.80 4.16
CA ILE A 331 5.82 -34.79 2.99
C ILE A 331 5.01 -34.73 1.69
N ARG A 332 3.90 -35.47 1.64
CA ARG A 332 2.99 -35.45 0.47
C ARG A 332 2.29 -34.10 0.35
N THR A 333 1.85 -33.53 1.47
CA THR A 333 1.27 -32.18 1.51
C THR A 333 2.29 -31.13 1.04
N TYR A 334 3.53 -31.18 1.52
CA TYR A 334 4.58 -30.26 1.06
C TYR A 334 4.85 -30.38 -0.44
N LYS A 335 4.95 -31.61 -0.99
CA LYS A 335 5.11 -31.82 -2.43
C LYS A 335 3.94 -31.29 -3.24
N ASN A 336 2.71 -31.53 -2.79
CA ASN A 336 1.50 -31.04 -3.47
C ASN A 336 1.40 -29.51 -3.46
N LEU A 337 1.84 -28.86 -2.38
CA LEU A 337 1.85 -27.39 -2.26
C LEU A 337 3.06 -26.73 -2.94
N SER A 338 4.09 -27.51 -3.26
CA SER A 338 5.28 -27.04 -3.98
C SER A 338 5.23 -27.34 -5.49
N SER A 339 4.14 -27.93 -6.00
CA SER A 339 4.03 -28.27 -7.41
C SER A 339 3.90 -27.01 -8.28
N PRO A 340 4.58 -26.92 -9.45
CA PRO A 340 4.45 -25.81 -10.38
C PRO A 340 2.98 -25.52 -10.76
N ASP A 341 2.23 -26.60 -11.01
CA ASP A 341 0.82 -26.56 -11.43
C ASP A 341 -0.15 -26.02 -10.37
N LEU A 342 0.30 -25.82 -9.12
CA LEU A 342 -0.57 -25.33 -8.04
C LEU A 342 -1.21 -23.99 -8.42
N TRP A 343 -0.40 -23.08 -8.95
CA TRP A 343 -0.81 -21.72 -9.27
C TRP A 343 -1.37 -21.63 -10.68
N ASP A 344 -0.77 -22.34 -11.64
CA ASP A 344 -1.26 -22.36 -13.02
C ASP A 344 -2.67 -22.94 -13.12
N GLY A 345 -2.99 -23.99 -12.33
CA GLY A 345 -4.35 -24.54 -12.26
C GLY A 345 -5.40 -23.63 -11.59
N THR A 346 -4.98 -22.53 -10.96
CA THR A 346 -5.88 -21.55 -10.33
C THR A 346 -6.05 -20.25 -11.11
N LYS A 347 -5.36 -20.14 -12.25
CA LYS A 347 -5.50 -18.99 -13.13
C LYS A 347 -6.92 -18.92 -13.70
N PRO A 348 -7.57 -17.73 -13.70
CA PRO A 348 -8.87 -17.54 -14.32
C PRO A 348 -8.99 -18.15 -15.72
N SER A 349 -7.96 -18.08 -16.56
CA SER A 349 -7.95 -18.70 -17.91
C SER A 349 -8.10 -20.23 -17.91
N ASN A 350 -7.63 -20.90 -16.87
CA ASN A 350 -7.62 -22.37 -16.76
C ASN A 350 -8.83 -22.94 -16.02
N LEU A 351 -9.72 -22.08 -15.48
CA LEU A 351 -10.91 -22.50 -14.75
C LEU A 351 -12.15 -22.55 -15.65
N THR A 352 -12.80 -23.71 -15.71
CA THR A 352 -14.03 -23.92 -16.48
C THR A 352 -15.23 -23.15 -15.92
N THR A 353 -15.27 -22.95 -14.59
CA THR A 353 -16.33 -22.21 -13.89
C THR A 353 -15.69 -21.22 -12.93
N LYS A 354 -15.73 -19.93 -13.28
CA LYS A 354 -15.14 -18.85 -12.49
C LYS A 354 -16.05 -18.49 -11.30
N PRO A 355 -15.55 -18.50 -10.05
CA PRO A 355 -16.31 -17.99 -8.90
C PRO A 355 -16.59 -16.49 -9.05
N SER A 356 -17.74 -16.02 -8.57
CA SER A 356 -18.15 -14.61 -8.68
C SER A 356 -17.19 -13.60 -8.03
N TRP A 357 -16.39 -14.03 -7.05
CA TRP A 357 -15.40 -13.20 -6.37
C TRP A 357 -14.06 -13.08 -7.14
N MET A 358 -13.86 -13.87 -8.21
CA MET A 358 -12.64 -13.88 -9.03
C MET A 358 -12.70 -12.77 -10.08
N THR A 359 -12.56 -11.53 -9.62
CA THR A 359 -12.60 -10.31 -10.45
C THR A 359 -11.21 -9.83 -10.89
N PHE A 360 -10.23 -10.73 -10.93
CA PHE A 360 -8.83 -10.44 -11.22
C PHE A 360 -8.34 -11.33 -12.35
N ASP A 361 -7.25 -10.92 -13.00
CA ASP A 361 -6.64 -11.62 -14.12
C ASP A 361 -5.61 -12.69 -13.70
N ASP A 362 -5.04 -13.38 -14.68
CA ASP A 362 -4.01 -14.40 -14.44
C ASP A 362 -2.74 -13.80 -13.86
N ALA A 363 -2.38 -12.57 -14.25
CA ALA A 363 -1.18 -11.91 -13.78
C ALA A 363 -1.28 -11.55 -12.28
N TRP A 364 -2.47 -11.19 -11.78
CA TRP A 364 -2.68 -10.99 -10.34
C TRP A 364 -2.53 -12.29 -9.54
N VAL A 365 -2.89 -13.46 -10.10
CA VAL A 365 -2.62 -14.76 -9.46
C VAL A 365 -1.11 -14.98 -9.31
N ASP A 366 -0.33 -14.62 -10.32
CA ASP A 366 1.13 -14.69 -10.28
C ASP A 366 1.74 -13.66 -9.31
N GLU A 367 1.15 -12.47 -9.17
CA GLU A 367 1.54 -11.49 -8.14
C GLU A 367 1.28 -12.02 -6.72
N VAL A 368 0.10 -12.61 -6.47
CA VAL A 368 -0.22 -13.21 -5.16
C VAL A 368 0.72 -14.36 -4.84
N ARG A 369 1.03 -15.23 -5.82
CA ARG A 369 2.05 -16.28 -5.70
C ARG A 369 3.39 -15.71 -5.28
N ARG A 370 3.84 -14.63 -5.93
CA ARG A 370 5.09 -13.93 -5.62
C ARG A 370 5.07 -13.35 -4.20
N GLY A 371 3.98 -12.71 -3.80
CA GLY A 371 3.78 -12.18 -2.45
C GLY A 371 3.83 -13.26 -1.37
N ILE A 372 3.20 -14.42 -1.59
CA ILE A 372 3.27 -15.54 -0.64
C ILE A 372 4.68 -16.12 -0.55
N LYS A 373 5.38 -16.28 -1.68
CA LYS A 373 6.80 -16.67 -1.67
C LYS A 373 7.64 -15.67 -0.85
N ALA A 374 7.32 -14.38 -0.89
CA ALA A 374 7.99 -13.39 -0.04
C ALA A 374 7.68 -13.56 1.45
N CYS A 375 6.41 -13.75 1.80
CA CYS A 375 6.01 -14.05 3.18
C CYS A 375 6.68 -15.34 3.72
N GLN A 376 6.93 -16.34 2.87
CA GLN A 376 7.69 -17.54 3.25
C GLN A 376 9.14 -17.23 3.60
N VAL A 377 9.80 -16.32 2.86
CA VAL A 377 11.16 -15.84 3.19
C VAL A 377 11.20 -15.22 4.58
N PHE A 378 10.15 -14.49 4.96
CA PHE A 378 10.06 -13.83 6.26
C PHE A 378 9.97 -14.79 7.45
N LEU A 379 9.51 -16.04 7.25
CA LEU A 379 9.38 -17.02 8.35
C LEU A 379 10.69 -17.32 9.09
N TRP A 380 11.84 -17.10 8.46
CA TRP A 380 13.14 -17.28 9.07
C TRP A 380 13.70 -16.01 9.73
N LEU A 381 13.16 -14.84 9.41
CA LEU A 381 13.61 -13.56 9.97
C LEU A 381 13.44 -13.42 11.49
N PRO A 382 12.48 -14.07 12.17
CA PRO A 382 12.45 -14.06 13.64
C PRO A 382 13.78 -14.51 14.26
N ILE A 383 14.48 -15.48 13.66
CA ILE A 383 15.79 -15.92 14.14
C ILE A 383 16.86 -14.87 13.88
N PHE A 384 16.79 -14.13 12.76
CA PHE A 384 17.68 -13.01 12.47
C PHE A 384 17.51 -11.86 13.47
N TRP A 385 16.27 -11.57 13.87
CA TRP A 385 15.99 -10.49 14.80
C TRP A 385 16.42 -10.79 16.24
N LEU A 386 16.70 -12.06 16.61
CA LEU A 386 17.17 -12.42 17.94
C LEU A 386 18.53 -11.78 18.31
N PRO A 387 19.60 -11.96 17.52
CA PRO A 387 20.88 -11.28 17.75
C PRO A 387 20.74 -9.76 17.62
N TYR A 388 19.88 -9.27 16.71
CA TYR A 388 19.59 -7.85 16.56
C TYR A 388 19.03 -7.24 17.87
N GLY A 389 18.05 -7.90 18.48
CA GLY A 389 17.43 -7.44 19.73
C GLY A 389 18.38 -7.43 20.95
N GLN A 390 19.50 -8.17 20.92
CA GLN A 390 20.51 -8.13 21.99
C GLN A 390 21.19 -6.76 22.06
N MET A 391 21.26 -6.06 20.94
CA MET A 391 21.86 -4.73 20.82
C MET A 391 21.16 -3.68 21.69
N THR A 392 19.84 -3.75 21.82
CA THR A 392 19.04 -2.77 22.57
C THR A 392 18.77 -3.21 24.01
N THR A 393 19.27 -4.38 24.42
CA THR A 393 19.00 -4.97 25.74
C THR A 393 20.31 -5.41 26.39
N ASN A 394 20.70 -6.67 26.19
CA ASN A 394 21.78 -7.30 26.95
C ASN A 394 23.17 -6.71 26.62
N LEU A 395 23.41 -6.19 25.42
CA LEU A 395 24.67 -5.50 25.11
C LEU A 395 24.81 -4.16 25.86
N VAL A 396 23.69 -3.48 26.13
CA VAL A 396 23.68 -2.27 26.98
C VAL A 396 23.96 -2.64 28.43
N SER A 397 23.39 -3.75 28.93
CA SER A 397 23.71 -4.27 30.26
C SER A 397 25.17 -4.72 30.39
N GLN A 398 25.72 -5.38 29.36
CA GLN A 398 27.14 -5.71 29.29
C GLN A 398 28.01 -4.44 29.35
N ALA A 399 27.63 -3.38 28.63
CA ALA A 399 28.35 -2.10 28.62
C ALA A 399 28.41 -1.45 30.01
N ALA A 400 27.34 -1.57 30.79
CA ALA A 400 27.27 -1.01 32.15
C ALA A 400 28.29 -1.65 33.12
N THR A 401 28.73 -2.88 32.85
CA THR A 401 29.77 -3.56 33.66
C THR A 401 31.20 -3.17 33.30
N MET A 402 31.41 -2.19 32.42
CA MET A 402 32.71 -1.84 31.85
C MET A 402 33.12 -0.40 32.20
N LYS A 403 34.37 -0.02 31.93
CA LYS A 403 34.81 1.37 32.12
C LYS A 403 34.19 2.28 31.05
N LEU A 404 33.26 3.14 31.51
CA LEU A 404 32.48 4.07 30.69
C LEU A 404 33.15 5.46 30.48
N ASN A 405 34.07 5.86 31.36
CA ASN A 405 34.79 7.14 31.29
C ASN A 405 33.88 8.38 31.07
N GLY A 406 32.71 8.41 31.72
CA GLY A 406 31.76 9.54 31.65
C GLY A 406 30.73 9.49 30.52
N VAL A 407 30.78 8.47 29.65
CA VAL A 407 29.77 8.24 28.61
C VAL A 407 28.62 7.41 29.19
N PRO A 408 27.34 7.80 29.04
CA PRO A 408 26.22 6.93 29.44
C PRO A 408 26.27 5.60 28.70
N ASN A 409 25.99 4.49 29.39
CA ASN A 409 25.93 3.16 28.78
C ASN A 409 24.92 3.08 27.63
N ASP A 410 23.81 3.83 27.72
CA ASP A 410 22.80 3.96 26.67
C ASP A 410 23.31 4.68 25.40
N VAL A 411 24.48 5.32 25.43
CA VAL A 411 25.07 5.92 24.22
C VAL A 411 25.79 4.86 23.38
N VAL A 412 26.11 3.70 23.96
CA VAL A 412 26.93 2.69 23.28
C VAL A 412 26.17 2.05 22.12
N HIS A 413 24.84 1.88 22.22
CA HIS A 413 24.07 1.33 21.11
C HIS A 413 23.90 2.32 19.94
N ASN A 414 24.21 3.61 20.12
CA ASN A 414 24.29 4.58 19.02
C ASN A 414 25.41 4.27 18.02
N LEU A 415 26.36 3.37 18.37
CA LEU A 415 27.35 2.85 17.42
C LEU A 415 26.69 2.18 16.21
N ASN A 416 25.50 1.59 16.36
CA ASN A 416 24.77 1.00 15.24
C ASN A 416 24.29 2.06 14.21
N PRO A 417 23.42 3.02 14.54
CA PRO A 417 23.00 4.04 13.57
C PRO A 417 24.17 4.89 13.06
N PHE A 418 25.21 5.13 13.87
CA PHE A 418 26.43 5.79 13.41
C PHE A 418 27.16 4.99 12.32
N THR A 419 27.31 3.68 12.53
CA THR A 419 27.90 2.78 11.52
C THR A 419 27.05 2.76 10.26
N LEU A 420 25.72 2.71 10.38
CA LEU A 420 24.82 2.73 9.23
C LEU A 420 24.96 4.01 8.41
N ILE A 421 25.03 5.18 9.05
CA ILE A 421 25.22 6.47 8.36
C ILE A 421 26.52 6.50 7.54
N ILE A 422 27.61 5.94 8.07
CA ILE A 422 28.90 5.90 7.38
C ILE A 422 28.91 4.85 6.27
N PHE A 423 28.43 3.64 6.56
CA PHE A 423 28.63 2.49 5.69
C PHE A 423 27.55 2.33 4.63
N ILE A 424 26.30 2.80 4.81
CA ILE A 424 25.28 2.77 3.76
C ILE A 424 25.78 3.42 2.45
N PRO A 425 26.33 4.65 2.46
CA PRO A 425 26.91 5.27 1.26
C PRO A 425 28.10 4.49 0.70
N ILE A 426 28.91 3.85 1.56
CA ILE A 426 30.07 3.06 1.15
C ILE A 426 29.61 1.81 0.41
N PHE A 427 28.62 1.10 0.95
CA PHE A 427 28.04 -0.09 0.32
C PHE A 427 27.39 0.24 -1.02
N ASP A 428 26.59 1.31 -1.08
CA ASP A 428 25.90 1.75 -2.30
C ASP A 428 26.86 2.21 -3.40
N LYS A 429 27.83 3.09 -3.08
CA LYS A 429 28.70 3.71 -4.09
C LYS A 429 29.92 2.89 -4.46
N PHE A 430 30.39 2.04 -3.56
CA PHE A 430 31.63 1.29 -3.74
C PHE A 430 31.33 -0.20 -3.76
N VAL A 431 30.94 -0.80 -2.62
CA VAL A 431 30.95 -2.27 -2.46
C VAL A 431 30.06 -2.98 -3.49
N TYR A 432 28.79 -2.60 -3.62
CA TYR A 432 27.88 -3.26 -4.56
C TYR A 432 28.31 -3.09 -6.03
N PRO A 433 28.67 -1.88 -6.50
CA PRO A 433 29.24 -1.72 -7.84
C PRO A 433 30.51 -2.54 -8.09
N GLN A 434 31.38 -2.71 -7.10
CA GLN A 434 32.61 -3.49 -7.26
C GLN A 434 32.34 -4.98 -7.32
N LEU A 435 31.43 -5.50 -6.49
CA LEU A 435 30.94 -6.89 -6.60
C LEU A 435 30.34 -7.16 -7.97
N ALA A 436 29.55 -6.22 -8.50
CA ALA A 436 28.98 -6.31 -9.84
C ALA A 436 30.08 -6.32 -10.93
N ARG A 437 31.13 -5.48 -10.81
CA ARG A 437 32.29 -5.52 -11.73
C ARG A 437 33.07 -6.84 -11.66
N MET A 438 33.07 -7.51 -10.51
CA MET A 438 33.67 -8.83 -10.34
C MET A 438 32.78 -9.97 -10.89
N GLY A 439 31.61 -9.66 -11.46
CA GLY A 439 30.66 -10.64 -11.97
C GLY A 439 29.86 -11.37 -10.89
N ILE A 440 29.92 -10.91 -9.64
CA ILE A 440 29.19 -11.52 -8.52
C ILE A 440 27.79 -10.92 -8.45
N ASN A 441 26.78 -11.65 -8.92
CA ASN A 441 25.38 -11.25 -8.73
C ASN A 441 24.95 -11.48 -7.26
N PHE A 442 24.96 -10.39 -6.49
CA PHE A 442 24.59 -10.39 -5.08
C PHE A 442 23.08 -10.13 -4.91
N THR A 443 22.32 -11.19 -5.14
CA THR A 443 20.85 -11.21 -5.09
C THR A 443 20.31 -10.85 -3.69
N PRO A 444 19.04 -10.40 -3.58
CA PRO A 444 18.43 -10.06 -2.29
C PRO A 444 18.52 -11.20 -1.25
N LEU A 445 18.32 -12.45 -1.67
CA LEU A 445 18.40 -13.60 -0.76
C LEU A 445 19.84 -13.88 -0.30
N LYS A 446 20.85 -13.69 -1.16
CA LYS A 446 22.27 -13.79 -0.76
C LYS A 446 22.68 -12.66 0.19
N LYS A 447 22.14 -11.45 0.01
CA LYS A 447 22.30 -10.36 0.97
C LYS A 447 21.75 -10.76 2.34
N ILE A 448 20.51 -11.23 2.41
CA ILE A 448 19.93 -11.70 3.69
C ILE A 448 20.80 -12.79 4.35
N GLN A 449 21.33 -13.74 3.58
CA GLN A 449 22.28 -14.75 4.09
C GLN A 449 23.56 -14.14 4.68
N ALA A 450 24.16 -13.15 4.00
CA ALA A 450 25.31 -12.43 4.55
C ALA A 450 24.93 -11.69 5.85
N GLY A 451 23.70 -11.19 5.94
CA GLY A 451 23.17 -10.58 7.16
C GLY A 451 23.13 -11.57 8.33
N PHE A 452 22.59 -12.78 8.14
CA PHE A 452 22.62 -13.83 9.17
C PHE A 452 24.05 -14.16 9.62
N ALA A 453 25.00 -14.25 8.68
CA ALA A 453 26.41 -14.51 9.01
C ALA A 453 27.03 -13.39 9.87
N CYS A 454 26.80 -12.12 9.51
CA CYS A 454 27.26 -10.97 10.29
C CYS A 454 26.63 -10.94 11.70
N ALA A 455 25.33 -11.23 11.80
CA ALA A 455 24.63 -11.27 13.09
C ALA A 455 25.14 -12.39 14.01
N MET A 456 25.42 -13.57 13.44
CA MET A 456 26.06 -14.68 14.15
C MET A 456 27.45 -14.30 14.65
N LEU A 457 28.29 -13.71 13.79
CA LEU A 457 29.64 -13.25 14.18
C LEU A 457 29.58 -12.21 15.29
N SER A 458 28.61 -11.30 15.26
CA SER A 458 28.42 -10.32 16.34
C SER A 458 28.18 -11.01 17.69
N MET A 459 27.31 -12.02 17.75
CA MET A 459 27.05 -12.74 19.00
C MET A 459 28.25 -13.55 19.49
N ILE A 460 29.07 -14.07 18.57
CA ILE A 460 30.36 -14.69 18.94
C ILE A 460 31.28 -13.65 19.58
N VAL A 461 31.41 -12.46 18.98
CA VAL A 461 32.20 -11.37 19.56
C VAL A 461 31.65 -10.95 20.93
N ALA A 462 30.34 -10.80 21.07
CA ALA A 462 29.70 -10.47 22.35
C ALA A 462 29.98 -11.52 23.44
N ALA A 463 29.93 -12.81 23.10
CA ALA A 463 30.27 -13.90 24.01
C ALA A 463 31.74 -13.86 24.44
N LEU A 464 32.65 -13.57 23.51
CA LEU A 464 34.08 -13.44 23.80
C LEU A 464 34.35 -12.24 24.72
N ILE A 465 33.72 -11.09 24.46
CA ILE A 465 33.82 -9.92 25.32
C ILE A 465 33.29 -10.24 26.72
N GLN A 466 32.14 -10.90 26.83
CA GLN A 466 31.60 -11.30 28.13
C GLN A 466 32.54 -12.25 28.89
N HIS A 467 33.17 -13.18 28.18
CA HIS A 467 34.16 -14.08 28.77
C HIS A 467 35.34 -13.30 29.36
N PHE A 468 35.89 -12.33 28.62
CA PHE A 468 36.96 -11.47 29.13
C PHE A 468 36.52 -10.55 30.26
N ILE A 469 35.26 -10.10 30.28
CA ILE A 469 34.69 -9.37 31.42
C ILE A 469 34.73 -10.26 32.67
N TYR A 470 34.26 -11.51 32.59
CA TYR A 470 34.29 -12.44 33.72
C TYR A 470 35.69 -12.84 34.16
N GLU A 471 36.65 -12.92 33.24
CA GLU A 471 38.05 -13.27 33.56
C GLU A 471 38.78 -12.11 34.23
N LYS A 472 38.57 -10.88 33.76
CA LYS A 472 39.26 -9.67 34.26
C LYS A 472 38.53 -8.97 35.39
N SER A 473 37.27 -9.32 35.66
CA SER A 473 36.50 -8.72 36.73
C SER A 473 37.08 -9.11 38.10
N PRO A 474 37.28 -8.15 39.01
CA PRO A 474 37.62 -8.44 40.41
C PRO A 474 36.59 -9.35 41.08
N CYS A 475 35.37 -9.38 40.56
CA CYS A 475 34.22 -10.13 41.07
C CYS A 475 34.01 -11.48 40.35
N GLY A 476 34.95 -11.86 39.48
CA GLY A 476 34.89 -13.09 38.69
C GLY A 476 33.64 -13.14 37.80
N LYS A 477 32.88 -14.24 37.90
CA LYS A 477 31.72 -14.49 37.04
C LYS A 477 30.43 -13.73 37.43
N TYR A 478 30.49 -12.91 38.48
CA TYR A 478 29.37 -12.10 38.98
C TYR A 478 29.71 -10.61 38.87
N ALA A 479 30.10 -10.20 37.65
CA ALA A 479 30.55 -8.85 37.34
C ALA A 479 29.42 -7.81 37.45
N SER A 480 28.15 -8.23 37.34
CA SER A 480 26.98 -7.34 37.40
C SER A 480 26.47 -7.05 38.82
N SER A 481 27.00 -7.71 39.86
CA SER A 481 26.44 -7.67 41.23
C SER A 481 27.44 -7.18 42.28
N CYS A 482 28.43 -6.40 41.87
CA CYS A 482 29.63 -6.17 42.66
C CYS A 482 30.16 -4.74 42.44
N ASP A 483 29.35 -3.77 42.86
CA ASP A 483 29.64 -2.34 42.66
C ASP A 483 30.83 -1.86 43.52
N ASP A 484 31.08 -2.50 44.67
CA ASP A 484 32.08 -2.09 45.65
C ASP A 484 33.55 -2.26 45.19
N LEU A 485 33.79 -3.16 44.23
CA LEU A 485 35.14 -3.50 43.75
C LEU A 485 35.51 -2.81 42.41
N GLY A 486 34.55 -2.09 41.81
CA GLY A 486 34.71 -1.37 40.55
C GLY A 486 34.77 -2.27 39.31
N PRO A 487 34.63 -1.69 38.10
CA PRO A 487 34.59 -2.44 36.86
C PRO A 487 35.98 -3.02 36.48
N PRO A 488 36.04 -4.13 35.70
CA PRO A 488 37.27 -4.65 35.11
C PRO A 488 38.03 -3.59 34.33
N ASP A 489 39.35 -3.78 34.16
CA ASP A 489 40.18 -2.94 33.29
C ASP A 489 39.93 -3.23 31.81
N LEU A 490 38.71 -2.89 31.37
CA LEU A 490 38.21 -3.06 30.03
C LEU A 490 37.32 -1.88 29.69
N THR A 491 37.70 -1.13 28.66
CA THR A 491 36.91 0.03 28.20
C THR A 491 35.71 -0.44 27.40
N VAL A 492 34.58 0.27 27.56
CA VAL A 492 33.32 -0.06 26.87
C VAL A 492 33.45 -0.14 25.34
N TRP A 493 34.40 0.60 24.77
CA TRP A 493 34.69 0.64 23.33
C TRP A 493 35.15 -0.70 22.73
N VAL A 494 35.52 -1.69 23.55
CA VAL A 494 35.79 -3.05 23.03
C VAL A 494 34.54 -3.69 22.42
N GLN A 495 33.33 -3.21 22.75
CA GLN A 495 32.07 -3.65 22.13
C GLN A 495 31.88 -3.17 20.69
N THR A 496 32.68 -2.20 20.23
CA THR A 496 32.55 -1.61 18.88
C THR A 496 32.44 -2.66 17.77
N PRO A 497 33.28 -3.72 17.70
CA PRO A 497 33.16 -4.71 16.65
C PRO A 497 31.84 -5.49 16.66
N ALA A 498 31.23 -5.71 17.83
CA ALA A 498 29.93 -6.38 17.92
C ALA A 498 28.82 -5.52 17.32
N TYR A 499 28.78 -4.22 17.64
CA TYR A 499 27.81 -3.28 17.06
C TYR A 499 28.03 -3.05 15.56
N LEU A 500 29.28 -2.97 15.09
CA LEU A 500 29.59 -2.85 13.66
C LEU A 500 29.09 -4.07 12.87
N LEU A 501 29.28 -5.28 13.41
CA LEU A 501 28.79 -6.50 12.79
C LEU A 501 27.25 -6.56 12.77
N ILE A 502 26.57 -6.09 13.81
CA ILE A 502 25.09 -5.93 13.78
C ILE A 502 24.69 -4.91 12.71
N ALA A 503 25.36 -3.76 12.61
CA ALA A 503 25.05 -2.76 11.59
C ALA A 503 25.21 -3.32 10.16
N PHE A 504 26.29 -4.07 9.90
CA PHE A 504 26.44 -4.76 8.61
C PHE A 504 25.35 -5.80 8.38
N SER A 505 24.95 -6.53 9.43
CA SER A 505 23.82 -7.45 9.36
C SER A 505 22.52 -6.74 8.98
N GLU A 506 22.30 -5.53 9.52
CA GLU A 506 21.12 -4.71 9.26
C GLU A 506 21.10 -4.22 7.81
N ILE A 507 22.24 -3.74 7.29
CA ILE A 507 22.38 -3.34 5.88
C ILE A 507 21.99 -4.50 4.95
N PHE A 508 22.47 -5.70 5.26
CA PHE A 508 22.29 -6.85 4.39
C PHE A 508 20.91 -7.50 4.49
N ALA A 509 20.35 -7.64 5.69
CA ALA A 509 19.10 -8.38 5.90
C ALA A 509 17.88 -7.49 6.14
N SER A 510 17.98 -6.47 7.00
CA SER A 510 16.83 -5.61 7.34
C SER A 510 16.43 -4.72 6.16
N ILE A 511 17.38 -3.97 5.59
CA ILE A 511 17.13 -3.07 4.45
C ILE A 511 16.64 -3.88 3.24
N THR A 512 17.37 -4.93 2.90
CA THR A 512 17.03 -5.79 1.76
C THR A 512 15.70 -6.52 1.99
N GLY A 513 15.40 -6.94 3.22
CA GLY A 513 14.13 -7.58 3.55
C GLY A 513 12.93 -6.66 3.36
N LEU A 514 13.06 -5.37 3.73
CA LEU A 514 12.02 -4.37 3.49
C LEU A 514 11.83 -4.09 1.99
N GLU A 515 12.91 -3.93 1.24
CA GLU A 515 12.88 -3.79 -0.23
C GLU A 515 12.23 -5.02 -0.88
N TYR A 516 12.57 -6.21 -0.40
CA TYR A 516 12.01 -7.47 -0.89
C TYR A 516 10.51 -7.58 -0.59
N ALA A 517 10.06 -7.14 0.59
CA ALA A 517 8.65 -7.07 0.93
C ALA A 517 7.86 -6.17 -0.02
N TYR A 518 8.41 -5.00 -0.34
CA TYR A 518 7.77 -4.07 -1.27
C TYR A 518 7.74 -4.60 -2.71
N THR A 519 8.88 -5.05 -3.22
CA THR A 519 9.06 -5.44 -4.63
C THR A 519 8.34 -6.73 -4.99
N LYS A 520 8.22 -7.67 -4.04
CA LYS A 520 7.56 -8.95 -4.27
C LYS A 520 6.06 -8.93 -3.95
N ALA A 521 5.59 -7.95 -3.18
CA ALA A 521 4.17 -7.81 -2.90
C ALA A 521 3.35 -7.49 -4.16
N PRO A 522 2.10 -7.97 -4.25
CA PRO A 522 1.12 -7.43 -5.17
C PRO A 522 0.98 -5.92 -4.96
N LYS A 523 0.80 -5.14 -6.04
CA LYS A 523 0.76 -3.66 -5.94
C LYS A 523 -0.29 -3.16 -4.94
N ASN A 524 -1.40 -3.87 -4.84
CA ASN A 524 -2.53 -3.56 -3.97
C ASN A 524 -2.43 -4.14 -2.55
N MET A 525 -1.33 -4.82 -2.21
CA MET A 525 -1.09 -5.39 -0.87
C MET A 525 0.28 -4.99 -0.29
N ARG A 526 0.95 -3.98 -0.87
CA ARG A 526 2.30 -3.57 -0.47
C ARG A 526 2.38 -3.17 1.00
N SER A 527 1.35 -2.51 1.54
CA SER A 527 1.35 -2.09 2.94
C SER A 527 1.19 -3.29 3.86
N LEU A 528 0.28 -4.21 3.52
CA LEU A 528 0.05 -5.43 4.29
C LEU A 528 1.27 -6.35 4.31
N VAL A 529 1.89 -6.64 3.15
CA VAL A 529 3.09 -7.49 3.08
C VAL A 529 4.27 -6.86 3.83
N THR A 530 4.42 -5.54 3.76
CA THR A 530 5.37 -4.80 4.60
C THR A 530 5.03 -4.93 6.09
N GLY A 531 3.74 -4.91 6.45
CA GLY A 531 3.28 -5.20 7.79
C GLY A 531 3.67 -6.60 8.28
N VAL A 532 3.56 -7.62 7.42
CA VAL A 532 4.01 -9.00 7.73
C VAL A 532 5.52 -9.06 7.98
N PHE A 533 6.33 -8.34 7.20
CA PHE A 533 7.77 -8.23 7.44
C PHE A 533 8.06 -7.70 8.85
N TRP A 534 7.44 -6.58 9.25
CA TRP A 534 7.62 -6.02 10.59
C TRP A 534 7.09 -6.92 11.71
N PHE A 535 6.00 -7.65 11.45
CA PHE A 535 5.44 -8.61 12.40
C PHE A 535 6.41 -9.74 12.78
N THR A 536 7.37 -10.08 11.90
CA THR A 536 8.43 -11.05 12.25
C THR A 536 9.31 -10.60 13.43
N HIS A 537 9.45 -9.29 13.62
CA HIS A 537 10.17 -8.74 14.77
C HIS A 537 9.39 -9.00 16.08
N ALA A 538 8.05 -8.91 16.07
CA ALA A 538 7.23 -9.23 17.24
C ALA A 538 7.37 -10.69 17.66
N PHE A 539 7.44 -11.61 16.70
CA PHE A 539 7.71 -13.03 16.98
C PHE A 539 9.12 -13.25 17.56
N SER A 540 10.12 -12.55 17.05
CA SER A 540 11.47 -12.59 17.63
C SER A 540 11.47 -12.14 19.09
N SER A 541 10.80 -11.02 19.40
CA SER A 541 10.66 -10.55 20.78
C SER A 541 9.97 -11.58 21.67
N ALA A 542 8.97 -12.31 21.17
CA ALA A 542 8.33 -13.39 21.91
C ALA A 542 9.27 -14.59 22.14
N ILE A 543 10.08 -14.97 21.15
CA ILE A 543 11.12 -16.02 21.30
C ILE A 543 12.20 -15.57 22.29
N ALA A 544 12.61 -14.30 22.25
CA ALA A 544 13.61 -13.72 23.15
C ALA A 544 13.22 -13.86 24.63
N GLN A 545 11.93 -13.85 24.96
CA GLN A 545 11.44 -14.07 26.34
C GLN A 545 11.89 -15.41 26.92
N ALA A 546 11.97 -16.46 26.09
CA ALA A 546 12.41 -17.78 26.55
C ALA A 546 13.88 -17.78 27.00
N PHE A 547 14.68 -16.79 26.57
CA PHE A 547 16.10 -16.67 26.90
C PHE A 547 16.37 -15.71 28.07
N VAL A 548 15.36 -15.03 28.60
CA VAL A 548 15.50 -14.11 29.75
C VAL A 548 16.18 -14.77 30.96
N PRO A 549 15.91 -16.04 31.33
CA PRO A 549 16.63 -16.68 32.44
C PRO A 549 18.16 -16.77 32.25
N LEU A 550 18.65 -16.75 31.00
CA LEU A 550 20.08 -16.72 30.69
C LEU A 550 20.67 -15.31 30.75
N ALA A 551 19.84 -14.26 30.81
CA ALA A 551 20.25 -12.86 30.87
C ALA A 551 20.63 -12.42 32.30
N THR A 552 21.35 -13.28 33.02
CA THR A 552 21.85 -13.05 34.38
C THR A 552 23.26 -13.60 34.51
N ASP A 553 24.08 -13.02 35.38
CA ASP A 553 25.38 -13.59 35.71
C ASP A 553 25.22 -14.94 36.44
N PRO A 554 26.03 -15.97 36.12
CA PRO A 554 27.16 -16.02 35.20
C PRO A 554 26.82 -16.52 33.78
N LEU A 555 25.54 -16.48 33.39
CA LEU A 555 24.99 -17.17 32.22
C LEU A 555 25.00 -16.32 30.93
N LEU A 556 25.43 -15.05 30.98
CA LEU A 556 25.44 -14.17 29.80
C LEU A 556 26.29 -14.72 28.65
N VAL A 557 27.41 -15.39 28.92
CA VAL A 557 28.19 -16.07 27.87
C VAL A 557 27.33 -17.13 27.17
N TRP A 558 26.57 -17.92 27.94
CA TRP A 558 25.67 -18.94 27.38
C TRP A 558 24.50 -18.34 26.61
N LEU A 559 23.97 -17.19 27.04
CA LEU A 559 22.97 -16.46 26.28
C LEU A 559 23.49 -16.13 24.87
N TYR A 560 24.63 -15.45 24.76
CA TYR A 560 25.19 -15.06 23.47
C TYR A 560 25.60 -16.26 22.62
N VAL A 561 26.20 -17.30 23.22
CA VAL A 561 26.55 -18.54 22.52
C VAL A 561 25.31 -19.25 21.98
N THR A 562 24.24 -19.34 22.77
CA THR A 562 22.99 -20.00 22.35
C THR A 562 22.36 -19.25 21.18
N ILE A 563 22.30 -17.91 21.25
CA ILE A 563 21.79 -17.09 20.15
C ILE A 563 22.67 -17.22 18.90
N ALA A 564 24.01 -17.25 19.06
CA ALA A 564 24.93 -17.47 17.94
C ALA A 564 24.69 -18.82 17.25
N ILE A 565 24.50 -19.90 18.02
CA ILE A 565 24.20 -21.24 17.52
C ILE A 565 22.85 -21.25 16.78
N LEU A 566 21.80 -20.66 17.36
CA LEU A 566 20.49 -20.57 16.70
C LEU A 566 20.57 -19.77 15.39
N THR A 567 21.34 -18.68 15.38
CA THR A 567 21.55 -17.86 14.19
C THR A 567 22.33 -18.62 13.12
N LEU A 568 23.32 -19.44 13.50
CA LEU A 568 24.03 -20.35 12.58
C LEU A 568 23.08 -21.38 11.95
N PHE A 569 22.23 -22.01 12.74
CA PHE A 569 21.21 -22.92 12.22
C PHE A 569 20.23 -22.19 11.29
N GLY A 570 19.77 -21.00 11.68
CA GLY A 570 18.94 -20.14 10.85
C GLY A 570 19.60 -19.78 9.52
N TRP A 571 20.89 -19.45 9.53
CA TRP A 571 21.67 -19.16 8.33
C TRP A 571 21.72 -20.33 7.35
N ILE A 572 22.07 -21.52 7.85
CA ILE A 572 22.17 -22.75 7.04
C ILE A 572 20.78 -23.15 6.51
N ALA A 573 19.75 -23.11 7.37
CA ALA A 573 18.40 -23.48 7.00
C ALA A 573 17.78 -22.50 5.99
N PHE A 574 18.04 -21.20 6.14
CA PHE A 574 17.61 -20.18 5.18
C PHE A 574 18.22 -20.43 3.80
N TRP A 575 19.53 -20.70 3.73
CA TRP A 575 20.21 -21.04 2.48
C TRP A 575 19.63 -22.29 1.83
N TRP A 576 19.44 -23.36 2.60
CA TRP A 576 18.86 -24.60 2.08
C TRP A 576 17.46 -24.36 1.51
N THR A 577 16.60 -23.68 2.28
CA THR A 577 15.19 -23.47 1.93
C THR A 577 15.02 -22.64 0.67
N PHE A 578 15.83 -21.58 0.48
CA PHE A 578 15.62 -20.60 -0.58
C PHE A 578 16.61 -20.64 -1.74
N ARG A 579 17.55 -21.59 -1.80
CA ARG A 579 18.47 -21.73 -2.95
C ARG A 579 17.76 -21.93 -4.29
N ALA A 580 16.57 -22.55 -4.30
CA ALA A 580 15.76 -22.71 -5.50
C ALA A 580 15.05 -21.41 -5.86
N LEU A 581 14.48 -20.73 -4.86
CA LEU A 581 13.83 -19.44 -5.02
C LEU A 581 14.79 -18.35 -5.50
N ASP A 582 16.06 -18.39 -5.06
CA ASP A 582 17.11 -17.48 -5.51
C ASP A 582 17.39 -17.58 -7.02
N LYS A 583 17.31 -18.80 -7.58
CA LYS A 583 17.45 -18.99 -9.04
C LYS A 583 16.27 -18.43 -9.82
N GLU A 584 15.08 -18.45 -9.22
CA GLU A 584 13.85 -17.94 -9.84
C GLU A 584 13.65 -16.44 -9.60
N ASN A 585 14.47 -15.79 -8.78
CA ASN A 585 14.21 -14.43 -8.30
C ASN A 585 14.03 -13.42 -9.44
N ASP A 586 14.95 -13.44 -10.41
CA ASP A 586 14.94 -12.51 -11.55
C ASP A 586 13.77 -12.78 -12.51
N ALA A 587 13.30 -14.04 -12.59
CA ALA A 587 12.12 -14.39 -13.36
C ALA A 587 10.84 -13.88 -12.68
N LEU A 588 10.77 -13.93 -11.35
CA LEU A 588 9.65 -13.39 -10.57
C LEU A 588 9.54 -11.86 -10.66
N ASP A 589 10.66 -11.16 -10.84
CA ASP A 589 10.69 -9.71 -11.04
C ASP A 589 10.21 -9.29 -12.43
N LYS A 590 10.26 -10.19 -13.41
CA LYS A 590 9.81 -9.98 -14.79
C LYS A 590 8.35 -10.38 -15.03
N LEU A 591 7.63 -10.81 -14.00
CA LEU A 591 6.21 -11.17 -14.14
C LEU A 591 5.40 -9.96 -14.60
N PRO A 592 4.44 -10.14 -15.52
CA PRO A 592 3.55 -9.08 -15.95
C PRO A 592 2.76 -8.56 -14.75
N GLU A 593 2.44 -7.27 -14.79
CA GLU A 593 1.62 -6.65 -13.76
C GLU A 593 0.17 -7.10 -13.93
N GLY A 594 -0.45 -7.48 -12.82
CA GLY A 594 -1.83 -7.93 -12.81
C GLY A 594 -2.82 -6.78 -12.79
N ASP A 595 -3.83 -6.85 -13.64
CA ASP A 595 -4.98 -5.96 -13.55
C ASP A 595 -5.91 -6.46 -12.44
N TYR A 596 -5.86 -5.74 -11.32
CA TYR A 596 -6.84 -5.86 -10.26
C TYR A 596 -8.01 -4.94 -10.55
N LEU A 597 -9.07 -5.50 -11.12
CA LEU A 597 -10.31 -4.78 -11.23
C LEU A 597 -10.94 -4.76 -9.83
N SER A 598 -10.72 -3.66 -9.07
CA SER A 598 -11.67 -3.29 -8.02
C SER A 598 -13.05 -3.21 -8.67
N ASN A 599 -14.15 -3.46 -7.96
CA ASN A 599 -15.48 -3.33 -8.56
C ASN A 599 -15.68 -1.95 -9.22
N SER A 600 -14.95 -0.93 -8.74
CA SER A 600 -14.85 0.42 -9.32
C SER A 600 -13.99 0.51 -10.60
N ALA A 601 -12.87 -0.20 -10.71
CA ALA A 601 -12.02 -0.22 -11.92
C ALA A 601 -12.50 -1.23 -12.98
N ALA A 602 -13.16 -2.33 -12.58
CA ALA A 602 -13.95 -3.20 -13.48
C ALA A 602 -15.05 -2.40 -14.18
N LEU A 603 -15.63 -1.47 -13.43
CA LEU A 603 -16.55 -0.49 -13.97
C LEU A 603 -15.80 0.45 -14.91
N ALA A 604 -14.77 1.15 -14.45
CA ALA A 604 -14.00 2.11 -15.25
C ALA A 604 -13.35 1.54 -16.53
N ALA A 605 -12.93 0.27 -16.53
CA ALA A 605 -12.37 -0.40 -17.71
C ALA A 605 -13.47 -0.93 -18.65
N LYS A 606 -14.68 -1.21 -18.14
CA LYS A 606 -15.89 -1.36 -18.99
C LYS A 606 -16.40 -0.01 -19.49
N THR A 607 -15.94 1.10 -18.89
CA THR A 607 -16.17 2.50 -19.28
C THR A 607 -15.21 2.99 -20.37
N GLU A 608 -14.22 2.20 -20.81
CA GLU A 608 -13.24 2.59 -21.85
C GLU A 608 -13.83 2.60 -23.28
N SER A 609 -15.09 3.02 -23.43
CA SER A 609 -15.73 3.36 -24.69
C SER A 609 -16.29 4.79 -24.72
N VAL A 610 -15.91 5.67 -23.78
CA VAL A 610 -16.16 7.10 -23.96
C VAL A 610 -15.36 7.54 -25.18
N GLU A 611 -16.06 7.92 -26.24
CA GLU A 611 -15.42 8.42 -27.45
C GLU A 611 -14.51 9.59 -27.09
N LYS A 612 -13.29 9.61 -27.64
CA LYS A 612 -12.34 10.69 -27.37
C LYS A 612 -12.90 12.00 -27.93
N PRO A 613 -12.87 13.10 -27.17
CA PRO A 613 -13.37 14.37 -27.65
C PRO A 613 -12.54 14.85 -28.84
N VAL A 614 -13.20 15.49 -29.80
CA VAL A 614 -12.55 16.10 -30.97
C VAL A 614 -12.26 17.57 -30.66
N GLY A 615 -11.01 17.86 -30.31
CA GLY A 615 -10.55 19.22 -29.99
C GLY A 615 -10.56 19.52 -28.49
N ASP A 616 -10.41 20.81 -28.15
CA ASP A 616 -10.46 21.30 -26.78
C ASP A 616 -11.91 21.40 -26.27
N ILE A 617 -12.08 21.40 -24.95
CA ILE A 617 -13.37 21.57 -24.27
C ILE A 617 -13.90 22.98 -24.50
N VAL A 618 -15.18 23.09 -24.88
CA VAL A 618 -15.87 24.36 -25.14
C VAL A 618 -16.79 24.70 -23.97
N SER A 619 -16.36 25.64 -23.14
CA SER A 619 -17.18 26.14 -22.03
C SER A 619 -18.17 27.21 -22.52
N LEU A 620 -19.46 26.95 -22.35
CA LEU A 620 -20.55 27.84 -22.78
C LEU A 620 -20.94 28.81 -21.65
N PRO A 621 -20.97 30.14 -21.90
CA PRO A 621 -21.34 31.11 -20.88
C PRO A 621 -22.85 31.06 -20.54
N GLU A 622 -23.68 30.64 -21.49
CA GLU A 622 -25.14 30.52 -21.38
C GLU A 622 -25.61 29.23 -22.09
N PRO A 623 -26.82 28.69 -21.79
CA PRO A 623 -27.31 27.48 -22.42
C PRO A 623 -27.38 27.62 -23.94
N SER A 624 -26.91 26.61 -24.67
CA SER A 624 -27.08 26.57 -26.12
C SER A 624 -28.48 26.09 -26.48
N VAL A 625 -29.29 26.98 -27.06
CA VAL A 625 -30.65 26.66 -27.48
C VAL A 625 -30.65 26.05 -28.89
N ILE A 626 -31.19 24.84 -29.03
CA ILE A 626 -31.27 24.07 -30.27
C ILE A 626 -32.72 24.06 -30.75
N THR A 627 -32.97 24.59 -31.94
CA THR A 627 -34.32 24.71 -32.52
C THR A 627 -34.58 23.75 -33.70
N GLY A 628 -33.53 23.09 -34.20
CA GLY A 628 -33.57 22.15 -35.32
C GLY A 628 -32.70 20.93 -35.01
N SER A 629 -31.93 20.44 -36.00
CA SER A 629 -31.01 19.32 -35.81
C SER A 629 -29.56 19.82 -35.84
N GLU A 630 -28.82 19.58 -34.77
CA GLU A 630 -27.41 19.98 -34.65
C GLU A 630 -26.51 18.78 -34.33
N ASP A 631 -25.41 18.65 -35.07
CA ASP A 631 -24.37 17.64 -34.90
C ASP A 631 -23.04 18.33 -34.58
N PHE A 632 -22.44 18.00 -33.44
CA PHE A 632 -21.20 18.63 -32.98
C PHE A 632 -19.93 17.79 -33.19
N GLY A 633 -20.03 16.61 -33.83
CA GLY A 633 -18.86 15.82 -34.24
C GLY A 633 -17.96 15.37 -33.08
N ASN A 634 -18.56 14.94 -31.97
CA ASN A 634 -17.90 14.50 -30.73
C ASN A 634 -17.06 15.58 -30.04
N LYS A 635 -17.44 16.85 -30.17
CA LYS A 635 -16.90 17.92 -29.33
C LYS A 635 -17.43 17.82 -27.91
N GLU A 636 -16.62 18.31 -26.97
CA GLU A 636 -16.96 18.36 -25.56
C GLU A 636 -17.39 19.77 -25.14
N PHE A 637 -18.52 19.87 -24.46
CA PHE A 637 -19.11 21.13 -23.98
C PHE A 637 -19.37 21.07 -22.48
N ASP A 638 -19.15 22.17 -21.79
CA ASP A 638 -19.49 22.34 -20.37
C ASP A 638 -20.00 23.77 -20.07
N ARG A 639 -20.22 24.09 -18.79
CA ARG A 639 -20.58 25.45 -18.32
C ARG A 639 -19.51 26.08 -17.42
N GLY A 640 -18.36 25.42 -17.24
CA GLY A 640 -17.26 25.88 -16.38
C GLY A 640 -17.61 25.97 -14.88
N GLN A 641 -18.65 25.26 -14.46
CA GLN A 641 -19.14 25.23 -13.08
C GLN A 641 -18.93 23.82 -12.52
N PRO A 642 -18.10 23.65 -11.48
CA PRO A 642 -17.83 22.31 -10.95
C PRO A 642 -19.11 21.67 -10.43
N CYS A 643 -19.31 20.38 -10.72
CA CYS A 643 -20.41 19.62 -10.16
C CYS A 643 -20.20 19.38 -8.65
N ASP A 644 -20.92 20.12 -7.80
CA ASP A 644 -20.79 20.06 -6.34
C ASP A 644 -22.13 19.93 -5.58
N SER A 645 -23.26 19.89 -6.28
CA SER A 645 -24.62 19.81 -5.71
C SER A 645 -25.60 19.10 -6.67
N ASP A 646 -26.54 18.32 -6.13
CA ASP A 646 -27.64 17.66 -6.86
C ASP A 646 -28.95 18.47 -6.84
N GLU A 647 -28.87 19.78 -6.56
CA GLU A 647 -30.02 20.68 -6.58
C GLU A 647 -30.45 21.05 -8.01
N ASP A 648 -31.76 21.03 -8.30
CA ASP A 648 -32.35 21.57 -9.54
C ASP A 648 -32.07 23.06 -9.63
N THR A 649 -31.20 23.43 -10.57
CA THR A 649 -30.80 24.81 -10.83
C THR A 649 -31.44 25.39 -12.09
N GLY A 650 -32.33 24.64 -12.74
CA GLY A 650 -33.15 25.11 -13.85
C GLY A 650 -32.43 25.20 -15.21
N SER A 651 -33.23 25.38 -16.26
CA SER A 651 -32.75 25.39 -17.66
C SER A 651 -31.73 26.49 -17.98
N GLU A 652 -31.62 27.55 -17.18
CA GLU A 652 -30.57 28.58 -17.32
C GLU A 652 -29.15 28.04 -17.10
N ASN A 653 -29.02 26.90 -16.40
CA ASN A 653 -27.76 26.26 -16.10
C ASN A 653 -27.49 25.02 -16.97
N ALA A 654 -28.47 24.59 -17.78
CA ALA A 654 -28.31 23.50 -18.76
C ALA A 654 -27.19 23.80 -19.77
N VAL A 655 -26.48 22.76 -20.22
CA VAL A 655 -25.53 22.88 -21.33
C VAL A 655 -26.30 23.14 -22.63
N PHE A 656 -27.34 22.33 -22.88
CA PHE A 656 -28.20 22.45 -24.06
C PHE A 656 -29.68 22.48 -23.68
N VAL A 657 -30.44 23.34 -24.36
CA VAL A 657 -31.90 23.41 -24.27
C VAL A 657 -32.47 23.14 -25.65
N LEU A 658 -33.23 22.06 -25.80
CA LEU A 658 -33.85 21.65 -27.06
C LEU A 658 -35.30 22.10 -27.08
N GLU A 659 -35.65 22.89 -28.09
CA GLU A 659 -37.04 23.23 -28.40
C GLU A 659 -37.81 22.00 -28.92
N ASP A 660 -39.15 22.11 -28.97
CA ASP A 660 -40.00 21.04 -29.48
C ASP A 660 -39.64 20.65 -30.93
N GLY A 661 -39.32 19.36 -31.12
CA GLY A 661 -38.91 18.76 -32.38
C GLY A 661 -37.40 18.81 -32.67
N ALA A 662 -36.58 19.36 -31.77
CA ALA A 662 -35.14 19.50 -31.99
C ALA A 662 -34.35 18.19 -31.78
N SER A 663 -33.18 18.11 -32.41
CA SER A 663 -32.26 16.97 -32.26
C SER A 663 -30.81 17.37 -32.06
N LEU A 664 -30.12 16.61 -31.21
CA LEU A 664 -28.72 16.80 -30.85
C LEU A 664 -27.96 15.48 -31.08
N SER A 665 -26.82 15.55 -31.77
CA SER A 665 -26.01 14.36 -32.02
C SER A 665 -24.51 14.55 -31.88
N ASN A 666 -23.82 13.46 -31.51
CA ASN A 666 -22.36 13.38 -31.39
C ASN A 666 -21.80 14.50 -30.51
N VAL A 667 -22.18 14.49 -29.23
CA VAL A 667 -21.79 15.50 -28.24
C VAL A 667 -21.31 14.81 -26.98
N ILE A 668 -20.29 15.37 -26.36
CA ILE A 668 -19.86 15.01 -25.00
C ILE A 668 -20.17 16.19 -24.08
N ILE A 669 -20.84 15.92 -22.97
CA ILE A 669 -21.08 16.87 -21.89
C ILE A 669 -20.00 16.63 -20.83
N GLY A 670 -19.19 17.67 -20.58
CA GLY A 670 -18.06 17.65 -19.66
C GLY A 670 -18.49 17.69 -18.20
N SER A 671 -17.54 17.44 -17.29
CA SER A 671 -17.78 17.33 -15.84
C SER A 671 -18.16 18.64 -15.16
N ASP A 672 -17.82 19.78 -15.77
CA ASP A 672 -18.04 21.11 -15.18
C ASP A 672 -19.40 21.67 -15.63
N SER A 673 -20.46 20.91 -15.37
CA SER A 673 -21.85 21.25 -15.69
C SER A 673 -22.77 20.89 -14.52
N LEU A 674 -23.64 21.82 -14.10
CA LEU A 674 -24.66 21.57 -13.08
C LEU A 674 -25.87 20.81 -13.64
N GLU A 675 -26.21 21.12 -14.88
CA GLU A 675 -27.39 20.59 -15.60
C GLU A 675 -26.95 20.08 -16.97
N GLY A 676 -27.52 18.96 -17.42
CA GLY A 676 -27.20 18.35 -18.71
C GLY A 676 -27.97 18.96 -19.89
N VAL A 677 -28.91 18.18 -20.42
CA VAL A 677 -29.72 18.51 -21.60
C VAL A 677 -31.19 18.59 -21.25
N HIS A 678 -31.84 19.72 -21.54
CA HIS A 678 -33.26 19.94 -21.26
C HIS A 678 -34.08 19.91 -22.54
N CYS A 679 -35.11 19.05 -22.60
CA CYS A 679 -36.06 19.01 -23.71
C CYS A 679 -37.37 19.72 -23.33
N LEU A 680 -37.72 20.77 -24.07
CA LEU A 680 -38.93 21.57 -23.85
C LEU A 680 -40.18 21.00 -24.53
N GLY A 681 -40.04 19.94 -25.32
CA GLY A 681 -41.10 19.20 -26.00
C GLY A 681 -40.58 17.85 -26.48
N SER A 682 -40.99 17.43 -27.67
CA SER A 682 -40.38 16.29 -28.36
C SER A 682 -38.91 16.57 -28.69
N CYS A 683 -38.03 15.58 -28.53
CA CYS A 683 -36.60 15.76 -28.83
C CYS A 683 -35.91 14.45 -29.22
N THR A 684 -34.81 14.53 -29.96
CA THR A 684 -33.99 13.35 -30.31
C THR A 684 -32.52 13.55 -29.95
N LEU A 685 -31.96 12.65 -29.16
CA LEU A 685 -30.56 12.63 -28.75
C LEU A 685 -29.89 11.39 -29.36
N THR A 686 -28.84 11.59 -30.15
CA THR A 686 -28.11 10.48 -30.80
C THR A 686 -26.62 10.53 -30.46
N ASN A 687 -26.10 9.48 -29.83
CA ASN A 687 -24.70 9.41 -29.42
C ASN A 687 -24.27 10.61 -28.55
N VAL A 688 -25.02 10.87 -27.47
CA VAL A 688 -24.72 11.93 -26.49
C VAL A 688 -24.15 11.31 -25.23
N TRP A 689 -22.97 11.77 -24.82
CA TRP A 689 -22.22 11.27 -23.67
C TRP A 689 -22.17 12.28 -22.53
N PHE A 690 -22.23 11.81 -21.29
CA PHE A 690 -22.08 12.63 -20.08
C PHE A 690 -20.94 12.07 -19.23
N ARG A 691 -19.93 12.90 -18.95
CA ARG A 691 -18.75 12.50 -18.15
C ARG A 691 -19.04 12.40 -16.66
N ASP A 692 -19.83 13.34 -16.17
CA ASP A 692 -20.27 13.44 -14.77
C ASP A 692 -21.66 14.08 -14.80
N VAL A 693 -22.56 13.65 -13.93
CA VAL A 693 -23.96 14.09 -13.91
C VAL A 693 -24.29 14.58 -12.51
N CYS A 694 -24.53 15.88 -12.39
CA CYS A 694 -24.80 16.52 -11.11
C CYS A 694 -26.24 16.29 -10.63
N GLU A 695 -27.21 16.95 -11.27
CA GLU A 695 -28.62 16.68 -11.03
C GLU A 695 -29.11 15.56 -11.97
N ASP A 696 -29.48 15.94 -13.20
CA ASP A 696 -30.01 15.05 -14.23
C ASP A 696 -29.24 15.23 -15.55
N ALA A 697 -28.94 14.11 -16.23
CA ALA A 697 -28.28 14.18 -17.52
C ALA A 697 -29.25 14.70 -18.59
N ILE A 698 -30.49 14.20 -18.56
CA ILE A 698 -31.52 14.53 -19.54
C ILE A 698 -32.85 14.79 -18.82
N SER A 699 -33.35 16.01 -18.94
CA SER A 699 -34.62 16.45 -18.34
C SER A 699 -35.67 16.69 -19.43
N VAL A 700 -36.67 15.82 -19.50
CA VAL A 700 -37.80 15.92 -20.45
C VAL A 700 -38.92 16.72 -19.78
N LEU A 701 -38.85 18.04 -19.95
CA LEU A 701 -39.71 19.01 -19.26
C LEU A 701 -41.07 19.18 -19.94
N GLY A 702 -41.08 19.15 -21.28
CA GLY A 702 -42.25 19.37 -22.12
C GLY A 702 -43.09 18.13 -22.39
N THR A 703 -44.29 18.35 -22.95
CA THR A 703 -45.12 17.27 -23.50
C THR A 703 -44.62 16.91 -24.90
N GLY A 704 -44.40 15.63 -25.17
CA GLY A 704 -43.85 15.14 -26.43
C GLY A 704 -43.01 13.88 -26.23
N ASP A 705 -42.68 13.21 -27.33
CA ASP A 705 -41.84 12.00 -27.28
C ASP A 705 -40.35 12.38 -27.34
N ALA A 706 -39.55 11.77 -26.47
CA ALA A 706 -38.10 11.94 -26.45
C ALA A 706 -37.41 10.62 -26.83
N THR A 707 -36.49 10.68 -27.79
CA THR A 707 -35.80 9.50 -28.31
C THR A 707 -34.30 9.63 -28.07
N ILE A 708 -33.71 8.68 -27.33
CA ILE A 708 -32.31 8.63 -26.93
C ILE A 708 -31.69 7.38 -27.53
N ILE A 709 -30.76 7.53 -28.47
CA ILE A 709 -30.17 6.41 -29.23
C ILE A 709 -28.64 6.48 -29.15
N GLY A 710 -28.01 5.47 -28.57
CA GLY A 710 -26.56 5.45 -28.38
C GLY A 710 -26.06 6.48 -27.37
N GLY A 711 -24.77 6.44 -27.05
CA GLY A 711 -24.18 7.29 -26.02
C GLY A 711 -24.22 6.67 -24.62
N GLY A 712 -24.03 7.52 -23.60
CA GLY A 712 -23.99 7.04 -22.22
C GLY A 712 -23.83 8.12 -21.16
N ALA A 713 -24.07 7.77 -19.90
CA ALA A 713 -23.94 8.67 -18.76
C ALA A 713 -23.20 8.02 -17.59
N GLN A 714 -22.46 8.83 -16.83
CA GLN A 714 -21.55 8.36 -15.78
C GLN A 714 -21.72 9.18 -14.50
N GLU A 715 -21.46 8.52 -13.36
CA GLU A 715 -21.35 9.14 -12.02
C GLU A 715 -22.61 9.91 -11.55
N ALA A 716 -23.79 9.63 -12.12
CA ALA A 716 -25.03 10.27 -11.72
C ALA A 716 -25.51 9.81 -10.33
N ILE A 717 -25.62 10.74 -9.36
CA ILE A 717 -25.95 10.39 -7.97
C ILE A 717 -27.38 9.80 -7.85
N ASP A 718 -28.40 10.41 -8.45
CA ASP A 718 -29.79 9.94 -8.37
C ASP A 718 -30.30 9.30 -9.67
N LYS A 719 -30.34 10.04 -10.78
CA LYS A 719 -30.97 9.57 -12.02
C LYS A 719 -30.34 10.19 -13.26
N VAL A 720 -30.41 9.46 -14.38
CA VAL A 720 -29.91 9.94 -15.67
C VAL A 720 -31.00 10.69 -16.44
N VAL A 721 -32.19 10.09 -16.55
CA VAL A 721 -33.31 10.66 -17.29
C VAL A 721 -34.47 10.97 -16.36
N GLN A 722 -34.87 12.24 -16.32
CA GLN A 722 -36.02 12.73 -15.60
C GLN A 722 -37.16 13.07 -16.58
N HIS A 723 -38.32 12.42 -16.42
CA HIS A 723 -39.47 12.60 -17.31
C HIS A 723 -40.60 13.33 -16.58
N ASN A 724 -40.76 14.61 -16.90
CA ASN A 724 -41.70 15.51 -16.24
C ASN A 724 -43.00 15.71 -17.05
N GLY A 725 -42.91 15.81 -18.38
CA GLY A 725 -44.09 15.97 -19.25
C GLY A 725 -44.80 14.66 -19.59
N ALA A 726 -45.91 14.77 -20.33
CA ALA A 726 -46.61 13.59 -20.87
C ALA A 726 -46.00 13.19 -22.22
N GLY A 727 -45.91 11.89 -22.50
CA GLY A 727 -45.30 11.38 -23.72
C GLY A 727 -44.54 10.07 -23.51
N THR A 728 -43.74 9.69 -24.49
CA THR A 728 -42.93 8.46 -24.50
C THR A 728 -41.45 8.80 -24.55
N VAL A 729 -40.68 8.28 -23.60
CA VAL A 729 -39.21 8.30 -23.64
C VAL A 729 -38.71 6.95 -24.14
N THR A 730 -38.00 6.94 -25.27
CA THR A 730 -37.36 5.72 -25.81
C THR A 730 -35.85 5.81 -25.59
N ILE A 731 -35.27 4.84 -24.89
CA ILE A 731 -33.83 4.76 -24.60
C ILE A 731 -33.31 3.48 -25.23
N LYS A 732 -32.40 3.63 -26.19
CA LYS A 732 -31.90 2.52 -27.00
C LYS A 732 -30.39 2.54 -27.13
N ASP A 733 -29.76 1.37 -27.06
CA ASP A 733 -28.32 1.18 -27.27
C ASP A 733 -27.47 2.07 -26.33
N TYR A 734 -27.96 2.34 -25.12
CA TYR A 734 -27.39 3.31 -24.18
C TYR A 734 -26.56 2.62 -23.08
N THR A 735 -25.49 3.26 -22.61
CA THR A 735 -24.64 2.73 -21.54
C THR A 735 -24.63 3.63 -20.31
N ILE A 736 -24.85 3.07 -19.12
CA ILE A 736 -24.78 3.81 -17.85
C ILE A 736 -23.78 3.18 -16.89
N VAL A 737 -23.02 4.03 -16.18
CA VAL A 737 -21.97 3.61 -15.25
C VAL A 737 -22.05 4.42 -13.95
N ASN A 738 -22.05 3.75 -12.79
CA ASN A 738 -22.08 4.41 -11.47
C ASN A 738 -23.26 5.38 -11.31
N VAL A 739 -24.45 4.99 -11.78
CA VAL A 739 -25.63 5.85 -11.68
C VAL A 739 -26.62 5.37 -10.63
N GLY A 740 -27.43 6.27 -10.07
CA GLY A 740 -28.54 5.91 -9.21
C GLY A 740 -29.61 5.10 -9.97
N LYS A 741 -30.22 5.71 -10.99
CA LYS A 741 -31.27 5.15 -11.86
C LYS A 741 -31.05 5.57 -13.31
N LEU A 742 -31.50 4.77 -14.27
CA LEU A 742 -31.53 5.20 -15.66
C LEU A 742 -32.66 6.22 -15.90
N TYR A 743 -33.85 5.92 -15.40
CA TYR A 743 -35.04 6.70 -15.72
C TYR A 743 -35.97 6.82 -14.51
N ARG A 744 -36.54 8.01 -14.33
CA ARG A 744 -37.60 8.26 -13.35
C ARG A 744 -38.71 9.13 -13.94
N SER A 745 -39.95 8.66 -13.82
CA SER A 745 -41.13 9.50 -13.99
C SER A 745 -41.26 10.45 -12.79
N CYS A 746 -41.48 11.74 -13.02
CA CYS A 746 -41.51 12.72 -11.94
C CYS A 746 -42.48 12.35 -10.81
N GLY A 747 -41.97 12.21 -9.58
CA GLY A 747 -42.76 11.71 -8.45
C GLY A 747 -43.70 12.73 -7.82
N ASP A 748 -43.37 14.02 -7.91
CA ASP A 748 -44.01 15.11 -7.18
C ASP A 748 -44.08 16.40 -8.02
N CYS A 749 -44.22 16.28 -9.34
CA CYS A 749 -44.35 17.41 -10.24
C CYS A 749 -45.67 18.20 -10.03
N THR A 750 -45.66 19.48 -10.40
CA THR A 750 -46.89 20.29 -10.43
C THR A 750 -47.87 19.73 -11.47
N ASN A 751 -49.14 19.53 -11.08
CA ASN A 751 -50.19 18.93 -11.91
C ASN A 751 -49.77 17.57 -12.50
N ASN A 752 -49.18 16.71 -11.67
CA ASN A 752 -48.59 15.44 -12.09
C ASN A 752 -49.60 14.54 -12.82
N GLU A 753 -50.84 14.49 -12.34
CA GLU A 753 -51.92 13.72 -12.96
C GLU A 753 -52.22 14.17 -14.40
N PHE A 754 -52.19 15.48 -14.66
CA PHE A 754 -52.43 16.03 -16.01
C PHE A 754 -51.22 15.87 -16.95
N LYS A 755 -50.02 15.68 -16.39
CA LYS A 755 -48.78 15.41 -17.12
C LYS A 755 -48.48 13.91 -17.27
N SER A 756 -49.50 13.08 -17.05
CA SER A 756 -49.45 11.62 -17.14
C SER A 756 -50.58 11.13 -18.05
N PRO A 757 -50.56 9.90 -18.60
CA PRO A 757 -49.55 8.86 -18.38
C PRO A 757 -48.24 9.13 -19.14
N ARG A 758 -47.13 8.76 -18.52
CA ARG A 758 -45.79 8.73 -19.13
C ARG A 758 -45.43 7.31 -19.51
N LYS A 759 -44.76 7.15 -20.64
CA LYS A 759 -44.28 5.86 -21.10
C LYS A 759 -42.77 5.87 -21.23
N VAL A 760 -42.13 4.77 -20.88
CA VAL A 760 -40.71 4.54 -21.14
C VAL A 760 -40.48 3.21 -21.84
N ILE A 761 -39.68 3.22 -22.90
CA ILE A 761 -39.27 2.05 -23.67
C ILE A 761 -37.75 1.96 -23.57
N VAL A 762 -37.23 0.84 -23.08
CA VAL A 762 -35.80 0.61 -22.85
C VAL A 762 -35.36 -0.62 -23.62
N GLU A 763 -34.45 -0.43 -24.57
CA GLU A 763 -33.94 -1.47 -25.45
C GLU A 763 -32.41 -1.52 -25.46
N ASN A 764 -31.85 -2.70 -25.24
CA ASN A 764 -30.41 -2.95 -25.36
C ASN A 764 -29.52 -1.99 -24.53
N VAL A 765 -29.95 -1.68 -23.29
CA VAL A 765 -29.19 -0.86 -22.37
C VAL A 765 -28.19 -1.70 -21.58
N ARG A 766 -26.98 -1.15 -21.41
CA ARG A 766 -25.92 -1.75 -20.58
C ARG A 766 -25.76 -0.96 -19.28
N ALA A 767 -26.06 -1.59 -18.15
CA ALA A 767 -26.03 -0.95 -16.84
C ALA A 767 -24.91 -1.50 -15.94
N PHE A 768 -24.01 -0.63 -15.48
CA PHE A 768 -22.90 -1.00 -14.62
C PHE A 768 -22.88 -0.13 -13.35
N GLY A 769 -22.71 -0.75 -12.18
CA GLY A 769 -22.60 -0.03 -10.89
C GLY A 769 -23.85 0.76 -10.51
N LEU A 770 -25.02 0.27 -10.88
CA LEU A 770 -26.29 0.88 -10.51
C LEU A 770 -26.51 0.81 -8.99
N THR A 771 -26.77 1.94 -8.33
CA THR A 771 -26.96 1.97 -6.87
C THR A 771 -28.42 1.82 -6.43
N SER A 772 -29.39 1.98 -7.34
CA SER A 772 -30.83 1.89 -7.07
C SER A 772 -31.57 0.97 -8.07
N ASP A 773 -32.82 1.27 -8.38
CA ASP A 773 -33.62 0.64 -9.44
C ASP A 773 -33.28 1.19 -10.84
N LEU A 774 -33.39 0.36 -11.89
CA LEU A 774 -33.09 0.82 -13.25
C LEU A 774 -34.13 1.83 -13.72
N ILE A 775 -35.41 1.51 -13.52
CA ILE A 775 -36.57 2.31 -13.96
C ILE A 775 -37.55 2.53 -12.79
N GLY A 776 -37.98 3.78 -12.58
CA GLY A 776 -39.03 4.14 -11.62
C GLY A 776 -40.23 4.83 -12.27
N ILE A 777 -41.43 4.23 -12.22
CA ILE A 777 -42.67 4.77 -12.83
C ILE A 777 -43.78 5.03 -11.80
N ASN A 778 -44.70 5.96 -12.05
CA ASN A 778 -45.84 6.22 -11.15
C ASN A 778 -47.11 5.53 -11.64
N SER A 779 -47.35 4.28 -11.21
CA SER A 779 -48.45 3.47 -11.74
C SER A 779 -49.85 4.01 -11.39
N ASN A 780 -49.99 4.78 -10.31
CA ASN A 780 -51.26 5.43 -9.95
C ASN A 780 -51.70 6.52 -10.94
N PHE A 781 -50.80 7.03 -11.77
CA PHE A 781 -51.11 7.98 -12.86
C PHE A 781 -51.09 7.31 -14.24
N GLY A 782 -51.03 5.97 -14.28
CA GLY A 782 -51.04 5.20 -15.52
C GLY A 782 -49.69 5.16 -16.25
N ASP A 783 -48.59 5.52 -15.58
CA ASP A 783 -47.26 5.41 -16.17
C ASP A 783 -46.90 3.94 -16.46
N GLU A 784 -46.23 3.68 -17.57
CA GLU A 784 -45.85 2.33 -18.01
C GLU A 784 -44.38 2.26 -18.46
N ALA A 785 -43.72 1.14 -18.19
CA ALA A 785 -42.37 0.85 -18.67
C ALA A 785 -42.34 -0.43 -19.50
N THR A 786 -41.57 -0.46 -20.57
CA THR A 786 -41.30 -1.67 -21.36
C THR A 786 -39.79 -1.86 -21.48
N ILE A 787 -39.26 -2.99 -21.00
CA ILE A 787 -37.81 -3.26 -21.00
C ILE A 787 -37.49 -4.55 -21.78
N SER A 788 -36.52 -4.48 -22.68
CA SER A 788 -36.03 -5.62 -23.48
C SER A 788 -34.53 -5.53 -23.80
N GLY A 789 -33.91 -6.68 -24.07
CA GLY A 789 -32.53 -6.77 -24.59
C GLY A 789 -31.41 -6.20 -23.71
N SER A 790 -31.70 -5.74 -22.50
CA SER A 790 -30.77 -5.03 -21.63
C SER A 790 -29.99 -5.98 -20.72
N CYS A 791 -28.80 -5.58 -20.30
CA CYS A 791 -27.91 -6.39 -19.48
C CYS A 791 -27.17 -5.52 -18.46
N GLY A 792 -26.70 -6.12 -17.36
CA GLY A 792 -25.96 -5.37 -16.35
C GLY A 792 -26.11 -5.86 -14.93
N GLN A 793 -25.67 -5.01 -13.99
CA GLN A 793 -25.93 -5.16 -12.56
C GLN A 793 -27.06 -4.19 -12.17
N THR A 794 -28.16 -4.72 -11.64
CA THR A 794 -29.27 -3.92 -11.14
C THR A 794 -29.81 -4.51 -9.84
N ASN A 795 -30.29 -3.66 -8.92
CA ASN A 795 -30.99 -4.13 -7.72
C ASN A 795 -32.44 -4.51 -8.04
N MET A 796 -33.08 -3.73 -8.92
CA MET A 796 -34.42 -4.00 -9.44
C MET A 796 -34.51 -3.43 -10.85
N VAL A 797 -35.11 -4.18 -11.80
CA VAL A 797 -35.25 -3.73 -13.19
C VAL A 797 -36.32 -2.64 -13.33
N CYS A 798 -37.46 -2.80 -12.65
CA CYS A 798 -38.54 -1.81 -12.69
C CYS A 798 -39.25 -1.76 -11.33
N GLN A 799 -39.41 -0.52 -10.83
CA GLN A 799 -40.05 -0.20 -9.56
C GLN A 799 -41.23 0.74 -9.80
N GLU A 800 -42.40 0.35 -9.31
CA GLU A 800 -43.56 1.24 -9.30
C GLU A 800 -43.60 2.12 -8.06
N TYR A 801 -44.13 3.32 -8.24
CA TYR A 801 -44.32 4.31 -7.20
C TYR A 801 -45.76 4.83 -7.21
N LYS A 802 -46.19 5.32 -6.06
CA LYS A 802 -47.35 6.19 -5.92
C LYS A 802 -46.89 7.64 -6.00
N GLY A 803 -47.03 8.24 -7.18
CA GLY A 803 -46.78 9.64 -7.44
C GLY A 803 -47.82 10.55 -6.77
N VAL A 804 -47.43 11.80 -6.52
CA VAL A 804 -48.24 12.84 -5.89
C VAL A 804 -48.14 14.14 -6.69
N ASN A 805 -49.02 15.12 -6.41
CA ASN A 805 -48.82 16.47 -6.92
C ASN A 805 -47.84 17.23 -6.01
N LYS A 806 -47.12 18.21 -6.58
CA LYS A 806 -46.21 19.06 -5.83
C LYS A 806 -46.91 19.70 -4.63
N GLY A 807 -46.38 19.47 -3.43
CA GLY A 807 -46.93 19.97 -2.16
C GLY A 807 -47.75 18.94 -1.37
N ASP A 808 -48.17 17.82 -1.98
CA ASP A 808 -48.99 16.78 -1.33
C ASP A 808 -48.16 15.68 -0.64
N GLY A 809 -46.89 15.96 -0.33
CA GLY A 809 -45.95 15.01 0.29
C GLY A 809 -44.93 14.44 -0.70
N LYS A 810 -44.40 13.25 -0.42
CA LYS A 810 -43.38 12.57 -1.23
C LYS A 810 -43.92 11.31 -1.89
N SER A 811 -43.51 11.08 -3.13
CA SER A 811 -43.75 9.82 -3.84
C SER A 811 -43.19 8.63 -3.06
N SER A 812 -43.92 7.51 -3.03
CA SER A 812 -43.56 6.32 -2.24
C SER A 812 -43.58 5.04 -3.08
N LYS A 813 -42.73 4.06 -2.76
CA LYS A 813 -42.67 2.78 -3.48
C LYS A 813 -43.95 1.97 -3.23
N VAL A 814 -44.45 1.29 -4.26
CA VAL A 814 -45.53 0.30 -4.13
C VAL A 814 -45.00 -1.10 -4.45
N THR A 815 -45.73 -2.13 -4.05
CA THR A 815 -45.34 -3.54 -4.23
C THR A 815 -45.80 -4.14 -5.55
N THR A 816 -46.64 -3.44 -6.31
CA THR A 816 -47.15 -3.86 -7.62
C THR A 816 -46.11 -3.70 -8.72
N LYS A 817 -46.25 -4.48 -9.79
CA LYS A 817 -45.40 -4.42 -11.00
C LYS A 817 -46.21 -4.59 -12.29
N ASP A 818 -47.52 -4.36 -12.25
CA ASP A 818 -48.44 -4.57 -13.37
C ASP A 818 -48.15 -3.65 -14.56
N SER A 819 -47.56 -2.48 -14.30
CA SER A 819 -47.15 -1.48 -15.29
C SER A 819 -45.70 -1.67 -15.79
N CYS A 820 -44.97 -2.64 -15.25
CA CYS A 820 -43.62 -3.03 -15.70
C CYS A 820 -43.70 -4.17 -16.74
N LYS A 821 -43.68 -3.79 -18.03
CA LYS A 821 -43.91 -4.66 -19.19
C LYS A 821 -42.61 -5.02 -19.93
N GLY A 822 -42.75 -5.83 -20.98
CA GLY A 822 -41.65 -6.32 -21.81
C GLY A 822 -40.98 -7.58 -21.24
N ASP A 823 -40.12 -8.20 -22.04
CA ASP A 823 -39.47 -9.48 -21.71
C ASP A 823 -38.67 -9.43 -20.41
N GLN A 824 -38.21 -8.24 -20.02
CA GLN A 824 -37.37 -8.04 -18.83
C GLN A 824 -38.01 -7.20 -17.73
N GLY A 825 -39.21 -6.64 -17.94
CA GLY A 825 -39.83 -5.70 -16.99
C GLY A 825 -40.16 -6.30 -15.62
N LEU A 826 -40.47 -7.59 -15.57
CA LEU A 826 -40.80 -8.32 -14.34
C LEU A 826 -39.58 -8.98 -13.68
N LEU A 827 -38.39 -8.89 -14.29
CA LEU A 827 -37.19 -9.51 -13.73
C LEU A 827 -36.76 -8.80 -12.43
N GLU A 828 -36.24 -9.58 -11.49
CA GLU A 828 -35.66 -9.03 -10.27
C GLU A 828 -34.32 -8.33 -10.55
N ALA A 829 -33.53 -8.85 -11.48
CA ALA A 829 -32.27 -8.25 -11.92
C ALA A 829 -32.04 -8.49 -13.42
N LEU A 830 -31.26 -7.62 -14.07
CA LEU A 830 -30.85 -7.81 -15.45
C LEU A 830 -29.88 -9.02 -15.59
N PRO A 831 -29.87 -9.70 -16.74
CA PRO A 831 -28.83 -10.68 -17.03
C PRO A 831 -27.46 -10.01 -17.14
N ALA A 832 -26.38 -10.73 -16.84
CA ALA A 832 -25.04 -10.21 -17.03
C ALA A 832 -24.79 -9.88 -18.51
N CYS A 833 -24.09 -8.77 -18.78
CA CYS A 833 -23.66 -8.44 -20.13
C CYS A 833 -22.67 -9.48 -20.66
N SER A 834 -22.95 -10.02 -21.84
CA SER A 834 -22.14 -10.99 -22.58
C SER A 834 -20.84 -10.40 -23.11
#